data_AF-A0A2S0KRJ7-F1
#
_entry.id   AF-A0A2S0KRJ7-F1
#
_cell.length_a   1.000
_cell.length_b   1.000
_cell.length_c   1.000
_cell.angle_alpha   90.00
_cell.angle_beta   90.00
_cell.angle_gamma   90.00
#
_symmetry.space_group_name_H-M   'P 1'
#
loop_
_entity.id
_entity.type
_entity.pdbx_description
1 polymer ?
#
loop_
_entity_poly.entity_id
_entity_poly.type
_entity_poly.pdbx_seq_one_letter_code
_entity_poly.pdbx_strand_id
1 'polypeptide(L)'
;MTDAEKPQGIFAPGSEFFVGCNYWASHAGTAMWRDWRPEVVEADFRLLAENGVEVARVFPLWPDFQPIQALTGGGQSFVEMRFGERPLPDTPAGRAGVDEVMVERFRELCRIAEANRIKLIVGLVTGWMSGRMHVPPAFERVNVITDPTAIRWQVRMVRYLVRELRGCPAIAAWDLGNECNCMAWSDSPSEAWCWSNAITSAVRVEDPDRPVVSGMHSLQCERGAWTIQDQGEVTDVLCTHPYPLFTPHCGTDPVNTMRNAFHAAAETRLYGDIGGVPAFVEEAGNLGPSQSSDEVAGNYLRNMLWNCFAHDCRGLLWWCANDQTRLEHAPYDWAAVERELGLLRVDRTPKPTIRAMKAFGEILDRTGLRRLPAFRRDAVVILTQSQDQWGVAYASFLLAKQAGFDVEFQYAGQPLKPSKFYIMPSVGGTHVIPARCYHALLREVENGATLFVSSDGGSLEPFGTVFGIDIATRCKAVAETTIRSEEREFDVRCRAEYQLNLVNRRAEVLAVDIDDDPIFTLCGYGRGKALFLAAPIERAATETPRAFFPEAPELYRLYATAAEAAGVTRRVFRTNPLLTLTEHELDADTLLVIAVNNTPSPLTDEITSAPEWVFDSMVWGEPPVEHGFTVQGNAGAILKFRRAR
;
A
#
# COMPACT_ATOMS: atom_id res chain seq x y z
N MET A 1 12.30 -25.73 -3.55
CA MET A 1 13.48 -24.83 -3.56
C MET A 1 13.49 -24.17 -2.20
N THR A 2 14.62 -24.21 -1.48
CA THR A 2 14.85 -23.29 -0.36
C THR A 2 14.73 -21.86 -0.89
N ASP A 3 14.23 -20.92 -0.09
CA ASP A 3 14.10 -19.48 -0.40
C ASP A 3 15.46 -18.87 -0.79
N ALA A 4 15.95 -19.20 -2.00
CA ALA A 4 16.94 -18.39 -2.69
C ALA A 4 16.28 -17.03 -2.85
N GLU A 5 16.83 -16.01 -2.19
CA GLU A 5 16.24 -14.67 -2.11
C GLU A 5 15.77 -14.23 -3.50
N LYS A 6 14.45 -14.07 -3.62
CA LYS A 6 13.79 -13.55 -4.82
C LYS A 6 14.54 -12.32 -5.33
N PRO A 7 14.78 -12.16 -6.65
CA PRO A 7 15.42 -10.95 -7.16
C PRO A 7 14.55 -9.75 -6.80
N GLN A 8 15.04 -8.83 -5.97
CA GLN A 8 14.28 -7.66 -5.52
C GLN A 8 14.75 -6.35 -6.17
N GLY A 9 15.91 -6.33 -6.83
CA GLY A 9 16.40 -5.17 -7.59
C GLY A 9 16.33 -3.85 -6.82
N ILE A 10 15.73 -2.84 -7.42
CA ILE A 10 15.55 -1.50 -6.82
C ILE A 10 14.58 -1.48 -5.62
N PHE A 11 13.86 -2.58 -5.36
CA PHE A 11 12.87 -2.71 -4.28
C PHE A 11 13.42 -3.43 -3.04
N ALA A 12 14.67 -3.91 -3.08
CA ALA A 12 15.27 -4.64 -1.97
C ALA A 12 15.25 -3.83 -0.66
N PRO A 13 15.13 -4.48 0.52
CA PRO A 13 15.33 -3.81 1.80
C PRO A 13 16.65 -3.04 1.84
N GLY A 14 16.61 -1.78 2.28
CA GLY A 14 17.78 -0.89 2.30
C GLY A 14 18.19 -0.31 0.94
N SER A 15 17.42 -0.57 -0.14
CA SER A 15 17.54 0.18 -1.39
C SER A 15 17.15 1.64 -1.21
N GLU A 16 17.57 2.47 -2.16
CA GLU A 16 17.23 3.89 -2.22
C GLU A 16 15.75 4.07 -2.51
N PHE A 17 15.11 4.98 -1.77
CA PHE A 17 13.75 5.39 -2.05
C PHE A 17 13.71 6.16 -3.36
N PHE A 18 12.93 5.67 -4.32
CA PHE A 18 12.78 6.30 -5.63
C PHE A 18 11.42 6.98 -5.80
N VAL A 19 11.36 7.96 -6.70
CA VAL A 19 10.12 8.63 -7.09
C VAL A 19 9.92 8.57 -8.60
N GLY A 20 8.66 8.56 -9.03
CA GLY A 20 8.39 8.42 -10.45
C GLY A 20 6.95 8.58 -10.87
N CYS A 21 6.63 8.09 -12.06
CA CYS A 21 5.29 8.16 -12.61
C CYS A 21 4.95 7.01 -13.54
N ASN A 22 3.65 6.81 -13.77
CA ASN A 22 3.16 6.04 -14.89
C ASN A 22 3.23 6.89 -16.16
N TYR A 23 3.63 6.30 -17.28
CA TYR A 23 3.90 7.04 -18.51
C TYR A 23 3.05 6.57 -19.69
N TRP A 24 2.31 7.53 -20.23
CA TRP A 24 1.75 7.52 -21.58
C TRP A 24 2.17 8.81 -22.29
N ALA A 25 2.49 8.74 -23.59
CA ALA A 25 2.95 9.90 -24.35
C ALA A 25 1.93 11.03 -24.36
N SER A 26 2.40 12.27 -24.21
CA SER A 26 1.54 13.43 -24.00
C SER A 26 0.54 13.69 -25.13
N HIS A 27 0.86 13.27 -26.36
CA HIS A 27 0.03 13.53 -27.55
C HIS A 27 -0.99 12.43 -27.86
N ALA A 28 -0.83 11.22 -27.31
CA ALA A 28 -1.56 10.05 -27.78
C ALA A 28 -2.16 9.18 -26.68
N GLY A 29 -1.76 9.33 -25.40
CA GLY A 29 -2.26 8.47 -24.34
C GLY A 29 -2.03 6.99 -24.65
N THR A 30 -3.03 6.14 -24.41
CA THR A 30 -2.97 4.70 -24.74
C THR A 30 -2.73 4.41 -26.23
N ALA A 31 -2.98 5.35 -27.14
CA ALA A 31 -2.69 5.17 -28.56
C ALA A 31 -1.21 5.39 -28.94
N MET A 32 -0.32 5.71 -27.98
CA MET A 32 1.07 6.10 -28.27
C MET A 32 1.87 5.08 -29.09
N TRP A 33 1.56 3.79 -28.97
CA TRP A 33 2.27 2.77 -29.73
C TRP A 33 1.86 2.76 -31.18
N ARG A 34 0.62 3.14 -31.52
CA ARG A 34 0.15 3.28 -32.91
C ARG A 34 0.53 4.64 -33.50
N ASP A 35 0.40 5.72 -32.73
CA ASP A 35 0.88 7.07 -33.07
C ASP A 35 2.23 7.35 -32.39
N TRP A 36 3.26 6.56 -32.76
CA TRP A 36 4.59 6.68 -32.18
C TRP A 36 5.35 7.89 -32.74
N ARG A 37 5.77 8.79 -31.83
CA ARG A 37 6.53 10.01 -32.14
C ARG A 37 7.73 10.12 -31.20
N PRO A 38 8.91 9.60 -31.57
CA PRO A 38 10.05 9.50 -30.66
C PRO A 38 10.50 10.87 -30.14
N GLU A 39 10.40 11.93 -30.95
CA GLU A 39 10.75 13.29 -30.56
C GLU A 39 9.82 13.87 -29.48
N VAL A 40 8.55 13.46 -29.45
CA VAL A 40 7.61 13.86 -28.39
C VAL A 40 7.95 13.12 -27.10
N VAL A 41 8.19 11.81 -27.21
CA VAL A 41 8.56 10.95 -26.08
C VAL A 41 9.87 11.39 -25.45
N GLU A 42 10.89 11.71 -26.25
CA GLU A 42 12.16 12.23 -25.77
C GLU A 42 11.98 13.56 -25.03
N ALA A 43 11.16 14.45 -25.57
CA ALA A 43 10.88 15.72 -24.91
C ALA A 43 10.09 15.57 -23.61
N ASP A 44 9.17 14.60 -23.53
CA ASP A 44 8.47 14.26 -22.28
C ASP A 44 9.44 13.71 -21.24
N PHE A 45 10.28 12.72 -21.60
CA PHE A 45 11.26 12.12 -20.69
C PHE A 45 12.29 13.12 -20.17
N ARG A 46 12.78 14.01 -21.04
CA ARG A 46 13.67 15.11 -20.62
C ARG A 46 13.01 15.99 -19.57
N LEU A 47 11.76 16.39 -19.79
CA LEU A 47 11.04 17.23 -18.85
C LEU A 47 10.75 16.51 -17.52
N LEU A 48 10.41 15.22 -17.58
CA LEU A 48 10.24 14.40 -16.38
C LEU A 48 11.54 14.31 -15.58
N ALA A 49 12.67 14.02 -16.23
CA ALA A 49 13.99 13.95 -15.59
C ALA A 49 14.43 15.31 -14.99
N GLU A 50 14.22 16.41 -15.70
CA GLU A 50 14.47 17.77 -15.20
C GLU A 50 13.62 18.13 -13.96
N ASN A 51 12.51 17.42 -13.75
CA ASN A 51 11.64 17.57 -12.60
C ASN A 51 11.74 16.41 -11.59
N GLY A 52 12.84 15.65 -11.61
CA GLY A 52 13.17 14.69 -10.56
C GLY A 52 12.48 13.33 -10.66
N VAL A 53 11.89 12.98 -11.80
CA VAL A 53 11.40 11.61 -12.05
C VAL A 53 12.59 10.69 -12.29
N GLU A 54 12.66 9.59 -11.53
CA GLU A 54 13.76 8.61 -11.58
C GLU A 54 13.31 7.28 -12.18
N VAL A 55 12.02 6.95 -12.02
CA VAL A 55 11.39 5.71 -12.51
C VAL A 55 10.13 6.02 -13.29
N ALA A 56 9.95 5.35 -14.44
CA ALA A 56 8.72 5.36 -15.19
C ALA A 56 8.15 3.95 -15.34
N ARG A 57 6.87 3.77 -15.00
CA ARG A 57 6.13 2.55 -15.36
C ARG A 57 5.53 2.73 -16.75
N VAL A 58 5.80 1.78 -17.64
CA VAL A 58 5.47 1.83 -19.07
C VAL A 58 4.77 0.55 -19.52
N PHE A 59 3.93 0.68 -20.54
CA PHE A 59 2.92 -0.34 -20.84
C PHE A 59 2.91 -0.75 -22.31
N PRO A 60 3.53 -1.88 -22.69
CA PRO A 60 3.23 -2.55 -23.95
C PRO A 60 1.74 -2.86 -24.05
N LEU A 61 0.98 -2.05 -24.80
CA LEU A 61 -0.47 -2.23 -24.90
C LEU A 61 -0.76 -3.53 -25.66
N TRP A 62 -1.45 -4.47 -25.02
CA TRP A 62 -1.53 -5.85 -25.48
C TRP A 62 -1.97 -6.02 -26.95
N PRO A 63 -3.07 -5.41 -27.44
CA PRO A 63 -3.48 -5.54 -28.84
C PRO A 63 -2.55 -4.85 -29.83
N ASP A 64 -1.72 -3.88 -29.40
CA ASP A 64 -0.76 -3.24 -30.30
C ASP A 64 0.48 -4.14 -30.45
N PHE A 65 0.96 -4.73 -29.36
CA PHE A 65 2.13 -5.62 -29.36
C PHE A 65 1.81 -7.02 -29.86
N GLN A 66 0.59 -7.53 -29.64
CA GLN A 66 0.13 -8.83 -30.11
C GLN A 66 -1.20 -8.70 -30.89
N PRO A 67 -1.20 -8.11 -32.10
CA PRO A 67 -2.40 -7.78 -32.88
C PRO A 67 -3.00 -9.01 -33.60
N ILE A 68 -3.11 -10.13 -32.89
CA ILE A 68 -3.58 -11.39 -33.46
C ILE A 68 -5.10 -11.45 -33.57
N GLN A 69 -5.55 -12.04 -34.67
CA GLN A 69 -6.94 -12.36 -34.94
C GLN A 69 -7.08 -13.86 -35.18
N ALA A 70 -8.13 -14.47 -34.61
CA ALA A 70 -8.50 -15.84 -34.89
C ALA A 70 -9.43 -15.87 -36.11
N LEU A 71 -8.97 -16.47 -37.22
CA LEU A 71 -9.82 -16.68 -38.39
C LEU A 71 -10.59 -17.99 -38.26
N THR A 72 -11.85 -17.96 -38.66
CA THR A 72 -12.77 -19.09 -38.56
C THR A 72 -13.32 -19.49 -39.93
N GLY A 73 -13.57 -20.79 -40.09
CA GLY A 73 -14.19 -21.39 -41.26
C GLY A 73 -15.67 -21.68 -41.03
N GLY A 74 -16.20 -22.66 -41.79
CA GLY A 74 -17.59 -23.09 -41.65
C GLY A 74 -17.95 -23.44 -40.20
N GLY A 75 -19.09 -22.92 -39.73
CA GLY A 75 -19.57 -23.17 -38.36
C GLY A 75 -18.75 -22.49 -37.26
N GLN A 76 -17.98 -21.44 -37.57
CA GLN A 76 -17.06 -20.77 -36.63
C GLN A 76 -15.92 -21.68 -36.13
N SER A 77 -15.59 -22.73 -36.89
CA SER A 77 -14.44 -23.59 -36.58
C SER A 77 -13.14 -22.80 -36.72
N PHE A 78 -12.28 -22.83 -35.70
CA PHE A 78 -10.98 -22.18 -35.76
C PHE A 78 -10.12 -22.72 -36.91
N VAL A 79 -9.53 -21.83 -37.70
CA VAL A 79 -8.61 -22.18 -38.80
C VAL A 79 -7.17 -21.86 -38.40
N GLU A 80 -6.85 -20.60 -38.14
CA GLU A 80 -5.51 -20.17 -37.72
C GLU A 80 -5.51 -18.77 -37.09
N MET A 81 -4.38 -18.39 -36.48
CA MET A 81 -4.12 -17.02 -36.01
C MET A 81 -3.40 -16.21 -37.07
N ARG A 82 -3.74 -14.92 -37.23
CA ARG A 82 -3.18 -14.02 -38.24
C ARG A 82 -3.02 -12.58 -37.74
N PHE A 83 -2.27 -11.77 -38.49
CA PHE A 83 -2.26 -10.31 -38.37
C PHE A 83 -3.26 -9.70 -39.36
N GLY A 84 -4.50 -9.52 -38.89
CA GLY A 84 -5.63 -9.25 -39.79
C GLY A 84 -5.76 -10.38 -40.82
N GLU A 85 -5.70 -10.05 -42.10
CA GLU A 85 -5.74 -11.03 -43.19
C GLU A 85 -4.39 -11.68 -43.50
N ARG A 86 -3.27 -11.14 -42.99
CA ARG A 86 -1.92 -11.61 -43.31
C ARG A 86 -1.52 -12.78 -42.41
N PRO A 87 -0.94 -13.87 -42.96
CA PRO A 87 -0.37 -14.94 -42.14
C PRO A 87 0.66 -14.40 -41.15
N LEU A 88 0.78 -15.05 -39.99
CA LEU A 88 1.87 -14.75 -39.07
C LEU A 88 3.21 -15.05 -39.78
N PRO A 89 4.19 -14.14 -39.74
CA PRO A 89 5.48 -14.39 -40.38
C PRO A 89 6.20 -15.55 -39.68
N ASP A 90 7.01 -16.33 -40.40
CA ASP A 90 7.81 -17.40 -39.82
C ASP A 90 9.10 -16.86 -39.15
N THR A 91 8.93 -15.87 -38.28
CA THR A 91 9.97 -15.31 -37.42
C THR A 91 9.71 -15.68 -35.97
N PRO A 92 10.70 -15.56 -35.06
CA PRO A 92 10.46 -15.74 -33.63
C PRO A 92 9.32 -14.84 -33.10
N ALA A 93 9.19 -13.62 -33.63
CA ALA A 93 8.11 -12.69 -33.28
C ALA A 93 6.75 -13.18 -33.79
N GLY A 94 6.67 -13.55 -35.06
CA GLY A 94 5.43 -14.06 -35.67
C GLY A 94 4.92 -15.34 -35.00
N ARG A 95 5.81 -16.25 -34.60
CA ARG A 95 5.44 -17.44 -33.80
C ARG A 95 4.91 -17.09 -32.40
N ALA A 96 5.27 -15.93 -31.87
CA ALA A 96 4.72 -15.37 -30.64
C ALA A 96 3.48 -14.47 -30.88
N GLY A 97 3.12 -14.21 -32.14
CA GLY A 97 2.05 -13.30 -32.50
C GLY A 97 2.40 -11.84 -32.25
N VAL A 98 3.70 -11.51 -32.13
CA VAL A 98 4.17 -10.17 -31.77
C VAL A 98 4.53 -9.36 -33.01
N ASP A 99 4.13 -8.08 -33.03
CA ASP A 99 4.53 -7.13 -34.08
C ASP A 99 5.94 -6.58 -33.82
N GLU A 100 6.87 -6.87 -34.72
CA GLU A 100 8.28 -6.46 -34.65
C GLU A 100 8.45 -4.93 -34.62
N VAL A 101 7.52 -4.17 -35.22
CA VAL A 101 7.55 -2.70 -35.20
C VAL A 101 7.35 -2.17 -33.78
N MET A 102 6.47 -2.78 -32.99
CA MET A 102 6.23 -2.35 -31.61
C MET A 102 7.42 -2.64 -30.70
N VAL A 103 8.12 -3.74 -30.96
CA VAL A 103 9.34 -4.10 -30.24
C VAL A 103 10.45 -3.09 -30.51
N GLU A 104 10.61 -2.64 -31.77
CA GLU A 104 11.59 -1.61 -32.11
C GLU A 104 11.24 -0.25 -31.48
N ARG A 105 9.95 0.13 -31.49
CA ARG A 105 9.47 1.32 -30.78
C ARG A 105 9.78 1.24 -29.28
N PHE A 106 9.63 0.07 -28.67
CA PHE A 106 9.97 -0.13 -27.26
C PHE A 106 11.49 -0.05 -27.00
N ARG A 107 12.33 -0.53 -27.93
CA ARG A 107 13.79 -0.35 -27.84
C ARG A 107 14.19 1.12 -27.91
N GLU A 108 13.54 1.90 -28.77
CA GLU A 108 13.72 3.36 -28.82
C GLU A 108 13.33 4.00 -27.48
N LEU A 109 12.18 3.63 -26.90
CA LEU A 109 11.78 4.08 -25.57
C LEU A 109 12.85 3.77 -24.50
N CYS A 110 13.42 2.56 -24.53
CA CYS A 110 14.49 2.18 -23.61
C CYS A 110 15.74 3.06 -23.78
N ARG A 111 16.12 3.39 -25.03
CA ARG A 111 17.25 4.29 -25.32
C ARG A 111 16.98 5.72 -24.84
N ILE A 112 15.76 6.23 -25.04
CA ILE A 112 15.32 7.53 -24.52
C ILE A 112 15.37 7.56 -22.99
N ALA A 113 14.86 6.52 -22.34
CA ALA A 113 14.88 6.41 -20.88
C ALA A 113 16.32 6.37 -20.33
N GLU A 114 17.20 5.58 -20.95
CA GLU A 114 18.63 5.53 -20.59
C GLU A 114 19.31 6.89 -20.74
N ALA A 115 19.10 7.59 -21.86
CA ALA A 115 19.67 8.92 -22.12
C ALA A 115 19.25 9.95 -21.07
N ASN A 116 18.05 9.80 -20.50
CA ASN A 116 17.50 10.65 -19.44
C ASN A 116 17.70 10.08 -18.03
N ARG A 117 18.40 8.95 -17.89
CA ARG A 117 18.64 8.25 -16.62
C ARG A 117 17.37 7.85 -15.85
N ILE A 118 16.29 7.61 -16.58
CA ILE A 118 15.04 7.09 -16.03
C ILE A 118 15.03 5.56 -16.15
N LYS A 119 14.76 4.87 -15.04
CA LYS A 119 14.57 3.41 -15.02
C LYS A 119 13.13 3.05 -15.38
N LEU A 120 12.95 1.88 -15.98
CA LEU A 120 11.66 1.40 -16.46
C LEU A 120 11.15 0.20 -15.67
N ILE A 121 9.88 0.25 -15.28
CA ILE A 121 9.07 -0.91 -14.86
C ILE A 121 8.12 -1.22 -16.01
N VAL A 122 8.11 -2.45 -16.52
CA VAL A 122 7.43 -2.79 -17.78
C VAL A 122 6.24 -3.71 -17.57
N GLY A 123 5.01 -3.19 -17.69
CA GLY A 123 3.75 -3.93 -17.53
C GLY A 123 3.39 -4.75 -18.77
N LEU A 124 3.75 -6.04 -18.77
CA LEU A 124 3.81 -6.87 -19.97
C LEU A 124 2.45 -7.21 -20.60
N VAL A 125 1.46 -7.59 -19.80
CA VAL A 125 0.11 -7.97 -20.26
C VAL A 125 -0.86 -6.83 -19.94
N THR A 126 -0.66 -5.69 -20.59
CA THR A 126 -1.54 -4.52 -20.41
C THR A 126 -2.85 -4.70 -21.19
N GLY A 127 -3.81 -5.43 -20.60
CA GLY A 127 -5.14 -5.67 -21.16
C GLY A 127 -6.26 -4.81 -20.57
N TRP A 128 -5.99 -4.08 -19.49
CA TRP A 128 -6.90 -3.15 -18.86
C TRP A 128 -6.19 -1.82 -18.64
N MET A 129 -6.80 -0.70 -19.07
CA MET A 129 -6.20 0.62 -18.93
C MET A 129 -7.28 1.71 -18.94
N SER A 130 -7.24 2.62 -17.96
CA SER A 130 -8.08 3.83 -17.92
C SER A 130 -9.58 3.58 -18.18
N GLY A 131 -10.13 2.50 -17.60
CA GLY A 131 -11.55 2.13 -17.75
C GLY A 131 -11.91 1.46 -19.07
N ARG A 132 -10.94 0.96 -19.85
CA ARG A 132 -11.16 0.25 -21.10
C ARG A 132 -10.38 -1.06 -21.17
N MET A 133 -11.05 -2.10 -21.69
CA MET A 133 -10.40 -3.34 -22.10
C MET A 133 -9.63 -3.15 -23.40
N HIS A 134 -8.39 -3.63 -23.42
CA HIS A 134 -7.47 -3.66 -24.54
C HIS A 134 -7.03 -5.10 -24.78
N VAL A 135 -7.87 -5.88 -25.44
CA VAL A 135 -7.63 -7.31 -25.70
C VAL A 135 -7.44 -7.51 -27.21
N PRO A 136 -6.51 -8.37 -27.65
CA PRO A 136 -6.40 -8.72 -29.07
C PRO A 136 -7.73 -9.25 -29.62
N PRO A 137 -8.10 -8.96 -30.88
CA PRO A 137 -9.36 -9.41 -31.49
C PRO A 137 -9.61 -10.92 -31.37
N ALA A 138 -8.54 -11.73 -31.34
CA ALA A 138 -8.63 -13.17 -31.14
C ALA A 138 -9.29 -13.60 -29.81
N PHE A 139 -9.29 -12.74 -28.78
CA PHE A 139 -9.69 -13.11 -27.42
C PHE A 139 -10.80 -12.24 -26.81
N GLU A 140 -11.41 -11.34 -27.58
CA GLU A 140 -12.48 -10.45 -27.08
C GLU A 140 -13.71 -11.18 -26.49
N ARG A 141 -13.87 -12.47 -26.80
CA ARG A 141 -15.03 -13.28 -26.40
C ARG A 141 -14.70 -14.41 -25.43
N VAL A 142 -13.49 -14.44 -24.87
CA VAL A 142 -13.09 -15.45 -23.89
C VAL A 142 -12.65 -14.79 -22.59
N ASN A 143 -12.68 -15.56 -21.51
CA ASN A 143 -12.06 -15.12 -20.26
C ASN A 143 -10.53 -15.22 -20.42
N VAL A 144 -9.86 -14.08 -20.54
CA VAL A 144 -8.41 -14.03 -20.81
C VAL A 144 -7.54 -14.49 -19.63
N ILE A 145 -8.11 -14.66 -18.44
CA ILE A 145 -7.41 -15.15 -17.25
C ILE A 145 -7.47 -16.69 -17.18
N THR A 146 -8.53 -17.32 -17.69
CA THR A 146 -8.76 -18.77 -17.55
C THR A 146 -8.73 -19.55 -18.87
N ASP A 147 -8.91 -18.90 -20.02
CA ASP A 147 -8.90 -19.56 -21.31
C ASP A 147 -7.48 -20.05 -21.67
N PRO A 148 -7.25 -21.36 -21.87
CA PRO A 148 -5.91 -21.89 -22.10
C PRO A 148 -5.31 -21.43 -23.43
N THR A 149 -6.13 -21.04 -24.42
CA THR A 149 -5.62 -20.49 -25.68
C THR A 149 -5.09 -19.08 -25.48
N ALA A 150 -5.84 -18.21 -24.77
CA ALA A 150 -5.41 -16.87 -24.41
C ALA A 150 -4.12 -16.89 -23.57
N ILE A 151 -4.08 -17.69 -22.50
CA ILE A 151 -2.89 -17.83 -21.63
C ILE A 151 -1.68 -18.30 -22.44
N ARG A 152 -1.84 -19.29 -23.32
CA ARG A 152 -0.76 -19.78 -24.18
C ARG A 152 -0.17 -18.67 -25.05
N TRP A 153 -1.01 -17.79 -25.61
CA TRP A 153 -0.54 -16.67 -26.42
C TRP A 153 0.07 -15.54 -25.58
N GLN A 154 -0.45 -15.25 -24.39
CA GLN A 154 0.19 -14.33 -23.44
C GLN A 154 1.58 -14.81 -23.06
N VAL A 155 1.74 -16.09 -22.69
CA VAL A 155 3.04 -16.71 -22.39
C VAL A 155 4.02 -16.58 -23.56
N ARG A 156 3.55 -16.80 -24.79
CA ARG A 156 4.38 -16.63 -25.99
C ARG A 156 4.85 -15.19 -26.16
N MET A 157 3.96 -14.21 -26.01
CA MET A 157 4.29 -12.78 -26.09
C MET A 157 5.29 -12.42 -25.00
N VAL A 158 5.00 -12.75 -23.74
CA VAL A 158 5.83 -12.44 -22.57
C VAL A 158 7.24 -13.00 -22.75
N ARG A 159 7.38 -14.29 -23.09
CA ARG A 159 8.70 -14.88 -23.33
C ARG A 159 9.47 -14.18 -24.45
N TYR A 160 8.78 -13.83 -25.53
CA TYR A 160 9.39 -13.13 -26.64
C TYR A 160 9.86 -11.72 -26.20
N LEU A 161 8.98 -10.91 -25.60
CA LEU A 161 9.31 -9.55 -25.17
C LEU A 161 10.45 -9.53 -24.16
N VAL A 162 10.40 -10.36 -23.12
CA VAL A 162 11.45 -10.42 -22.09
C VAL A 162 12.79 -10.81 -22.71
N ARG A 163 12.84 -11.84 -23.56
CA ARG A 163 14.09 -12.26 -24.23
C ARG A 163 14.68 -11.14 -25.09
N GLU A 164 13.84 -10.45 -25.86
CA GLU A 164 14.27 -9.41 -26.80
C GLU A 164 14.68 -8.10 -26.12
N LEU A 165 14.19 -7.85 -24.90
CA LEU A 165 14.32 -6.57 -24.20
C LEU A 165 15.15 -6.64 -22.91
N ARG A 166 15.43 -7.82 -22.34
CA ARG A 166 16.25 -7.96 -21.10
C ARG A 166 17.64 -7.33 -21.18
N GLY A 167 18.18 -7.17 -22.40
CA GLY A 167 19.45 -6.50 -22.66
C GLY A 167 19.40 -4.98 -22.51
N CYS A 168 18.21 -4.39 -22.40
CA CYS A 168 18.04 -2.95 -22.23
C CYS A 168 18.37 -2.54 -20.78
N PRO A 169 19.41 -1.71 -20.55
CA PRO A 169 19.86 -1.34 -19.20
C PRO A 169 18.91 -0.40 -18.45
N ALA A 170 17.99 0.26 -19.17
CA ALA A 170 16.95 1.08 -18.58
C ALA A 170 15.91 0.26 -17.81
N ILE A 171 15.66 -1.00 -18.19
CA ILE A 171 14.66 -1.86 -17.53
C ILE A 171 15.19 -2.28 -16.16
N ALA A 172 14.47 -1.91 -15.10
CA ALA A 172 14.75 -2.27 -13.72
C ALA A 172 13.89 -3.43 -13.22
N ALA A 173 12.68 -3.59 -13.76
CA ALA A 173 11.75 -4.64 -13.35
C ALA A 173 10.78 -5.01 -14.48
N TRP A 174 10.31 -6.25 -14.42
CA TRP A 174 9.14 -6.70 -15.16
C TRP A 174 7.92 -6.58 -14.27
N ASP A 175 6.78 -6.30 -14.87
CA ASP A 175 5.50 -6.20 -14.20
C ASP A 175 4.47 -7.03 -14.98
N LEU A 176 3.54 -7.70 -14.30
CA LEU A 176 2.57 -8.58 -14.98
C LEU A 176 1.74 -7.80 -16.01
N GLY A 177 1.44 -6.54 -15.75
CA GLY A 177 0.56 -5.69 -16.55
C GLY A 177 -0.20 -4.73 -15.63
N ASN A 178 -1.17 -4.00 -16.18
CA ASN A 178 -1.93 -3.04 -15.40
C ASN A 178 -3.23 -3.62 -14.86
N GLU A 179 -3.37 -3.69 -13.53
CA GLU A 179 -4.54 -4.18 -12.80
C GLU A 179 -5.10 -5.44 -13.48
N CYS A 180 -4.25 -6.45 -13.65
CA CYS A 180 -4.61 -7.61 -14.45
C CYS A 180 -5.85 -8.36 -13.94
N ASN A 181 -6.19 -8.18 -12.66
CA ASN A 181 -7.44 -8.63 -12.05
C ASN A 181 -8.71 -7.94 -12.60
N CYS A 182 -8.59 -6.83 -13.31
CA CYS A 182 -9.68 -6.17 -14.05
C CYS A 182 -9.89 -6.76 -15.45
N MET A 183 -8.97 -7.58 -15.97
CA MET A 183 -9.08 -8.10 -17.34
C MET A 183 -10.18 -9.13 -17.53
N ALA A 184 -10.49 -9.89 -16.47
CA ALA A 184 -11.63 -10.79 -16.40
C ALA A 184 -11.91 -11.19 -14.95
N TRP A 185 -13.14 -11.63 -14.69
CA TRP A 185 -13.50 -12.26 -13.42
C TRP A 185 -12.83 -13.63 -13.29
N SER A 186 -12.47 -14.01 -12.08
CA SER A 186 -12.04 -15.37 -11.73
C SER A 186 -12.89 -15.87 -10.57
N ASP A 187 -13.35 -17.12 -10.68
CA ASP A 187 -14.29 -17.72 -9.73
C ASP A 187 -13.57 -18.42 -8.57
N SER A 188 -12.24 -18.57 -8.65
CA SER A 188 -11.45 -19.30 -7.66
C SER A 188 -10.03 -18.72 -7.51
N PRO A 189 -9.49 -18.65 -6.28
CA PRO A 189 -8.08 -18.33 -6.05
C PRO A 189 -7.11 -19.20 -6.86
N SER A 190 -7.46 -20.46 -7.14
CA SER A 190 -6.60 -21.36 -7.91
C SER A 190 -6.44 -20.93 -9.38
N GLU A 191 -7.48 -20.36 -9.98
CA GLU A 191 -7.43 -19.87 -11.36
C GLU A 191 -6.54 -18.64 -11.48
N ALA A 192 -6.75 -17.67 -10.58
CA ALA A 192 -5.92 -16.47 -10.44
C ALA A 192 -4.44 -16.83 -10.18
N TRP A 193 -4.18 -17.76 -9.25
CA TRP A 193 -2.82 -18.26 -8.98
C TRP A 193 -2.21 -18.91 -10.23
N CYS A 194 -2.97 -19.75 -10.96
CA CYS A 194 -2.47 -20.38 -12.18
C CYS A 194 -2.06 -19.36 -13.24
N TRP A 195 -2.86 -18.30 -13.41
CA TRP A 195 -2.55 -17.23 -14.35
C TRP A 195 -1.29 -16.46 -13.94
N SER A 196 -1.23 -15.96 -12.70
CA SER A 196 -0.06 -15.21 -12.20
C SER A 196 1.21 -16.06 -12.28
N ASN A 197 1.15 -17.32 -11.86
CA ASN A 197 2.29 -18.23 -11.94
C ASN A 197 2.74 -18.49 -13.39
N ALA A 198 1.80 -18.63 -14.34
CA ALA A 198 2.13 -18.84 -15.75
C ALA A 198 2.87 -17.65 -16.36
N ILE A 199 2.42 -16.43 -16.08
CA ILE A 199 3.06 -15.20 -16.58
C ILE A 199 4.40 -14.95 -15.88
N THR A 200 4.48 -15.06 -14.55
CA THR A 200 5.76 -14.91 -13.83
C THR A 200 6.78 -15.96 -14.26
N SER A 201 6.37 -17.22 -14.41
CA SER A 201 7.26 -18.28 -14.90
C SER A 201 7.77 -18.00 -16.31
N ALA A 202 6.92 -17.43 -17.18
CA ALA A 202 7.32 -17.02 -18.53
C ALA A 202 8.40 -15.93 -18.51
N VAL A 203 8.35 -14.99 -17.57
CA VAL A 203 9.41 -13.99 -17.36
C VAL A 203 10.69 -14.67 -16.87
N ARG A 204 10.63 -15.45 -15.78
CA ARG A 204 11.81 -16.06 -15.13
C ARG A 204 12.62 -16.98 -16.04
N VAL A 205 11.97 -17.66 -16.98
CA VAL A 205 12.66 -18.51 -17.97
C VAL A 205 13.57 -17.69 -18.88
N GLU A 206 13.24 -16.43 -19.13
CA GLU A 206 13.97 -15.57 -20.07
C GLU A 206 14.83 -14.49 -19.38
N ASP A 207 14.47 -14.06 -18.17
CA ASP A 207 15.24 -13.13 -17.32
C ASP A 207 15.06 -13.51 -15.83
N PRO A 208 15.99 -14.30 -15.25
CA PRO A 208 15.92 -14.71 -13.86
C PRO A 208 16.46 -13.66 -12.87
N ASP A 209 17.09 -12.58 -13.36
CA ASP A 209 17.86 -11.64 -12.54
C ASP A 209 17.03 -10.44 -12.07
N ARG A 210 16.01 -10.04 -12.84
CA ARG A 210 15.15 -8.89 -12.51
C ARG A 210 13.89 -9.29 -11.75
N PRO A 211 13.42 -8.45 -10.81
CA PRO A 211 12.15 -8.66 -10.10
C PRO A 211 10.96 -8.68 -11.06
N VAL A 212 9.97 -9.51 -10.72
CA VAL A 212 8.60 -9.46 -11.25
C VAL A 212 7.69 -8.79 -10.23
N VAL A 213 7.08 -7.67 -10.61
CA VAL A 213 6.06 -6.92 -9.87
C VAL A 213 4.67 -7.47 -10.20
N SER A 214 3.77 -7.51 -9.21
CA SER A 214 2.43 -8.07 -9.37
C SER A 214 1.51 -7.30 -10.33
N GLY A 215 1.68 -5.99 -10.51
CA GLY A 215 0.84 -5.18 -11.40
C GLY A 215 -0.65 -5.17 -11.03
N MET A 216 -0.98 -5.33 -9.75
CA MET A 216 -2.34 -5.53 -9.26
C MET A 216 -2.59 -4.76 -7.97
N HIS A 217 -3.81 -4.24 -7.84
CA HIS A 217 -4.33 -3.63 -6.63
C HIS A 217 -5.67 -4.28 -6.23
N SER A 218 -6.20 -3.91 -5.06
CA SER A 218 -7.38 -4.52 -4.45
C SER A 218 -7.19 -6.00 -4.12
N LEU A 219 -5.97 -6.41 -3.78
CA LEU A 219 -5.68 -7.73 -3.25
C LEU A 219 -6.28 -7.88 -1.86
N GLN A 220 -6.81 -9.06 -1.59
CA GLN A 220 -7.55 -9.34 -0.36
C GLN A 220 -6.76 -10.30 0.56
N CYS A 221 -7.02 -10.23 1.87
CA CYS A 221 -6.35 -11.11 2.84
C CYS A 221 -6.92 -12.54 2.87
N GLU A 222 -8.19 -12.72 2.46
CA GLU A 222 -8.92 -13.99 2.61
C GLU A 222 -10.00 -14.20 1.55
N ARG A 223 -10.83 -13.18 1.32
CA ARG A 223 -11.97 -13.28 0.39
C ARG A 223 -11.49 -13.01 -1.04
N GLY A 224 -12.18 -13.55 -2.05
CA GLY A 224 -11.92 -13.28 -3.46
C GLY A 224 -10.84 -14.14 -4.12
N ALA A 225 -10.72 -14.00 -5.43
CA ALA A 225 -9.77 -14.79 -6.24
C ALA A 225 -8.33 -14.28 -6.15
N TRP A 226 -8.12 -12.99 -5.85
CA TRP A 226 -6.80 -12.37 -5.86
C TRP A 226 -6.35 -12.05 -4.43
N THR A 227 -5.54 -12.94 -3.84
CA THR A 227 -5.06 -12.78 -2.47
C THR A 227 -3.64 -12.21 -2.40
N ILE A 228 -3.35 -11.46 -1.33
CA ILE A 228 -2.01 -10.91 -1.08
C ILE A 228 -0.96 -12.03 -0.98
N GLN A 229 -1.34 -13.14 -0.32
CA GLN A 229 -0.48 -14.29 -0.08
C GLN A 229 -0.12 -15.01 -1.37
N ASP A 230 -1.10 -15.29 -2.24
CA ASP A 230 -0.85 -15.97 -3.51
C ASP A 230 0.01 -15.12 -4.44
N GLN A 231 -0.26 -13.80 -4.51
CA GLN A 231 0.61 -12.91 -5.30
C GLN A 231 2.02 -12.84 -4.70
N GLY A 232 2.13 -12.71 -3.38
CA GLY A 232 3.43 -12.71 -2.68
C GLY A 232 4.20 -14.02 -2.84
N GLU A 233 3.53 -15.15 -3.05
CA GLU A 233 4.14 -16.43 -3.38
C GLU A 233 4.75 -16.41 -4.79
N VAL A 234 3.99 -15.95 -5.79
CA VAL A 234 4.36 -16.11 -7.21
C VAL A 234 5.17 -14.94 -7.79
N THR A 235 5.10 -13.74 -7.22
CA THR A 235 5.88 -12.56 -7.66
C THR A 235 7.02 -12.22 -6.70
N ASP A 236 7.90 -11.30 -7.07
CA ASP A 236 9.03 -10.85 -6.25
C ASP A 236 8.72 -9.58 -5.45
N VAL A 237 7.78 -8.78 -5.94
CA VAL A 237 7.39 -7.49 -5.38
C VAL A 237 5.87 -7.33 -5.55
N LEU A 238 5.21 -6.85 -4.49
CA LEU A 238 3.81 -6.45 -4.53
C LEU A 238 3.68 -4.94 -4.80
N CYS A 239 2.51 -4.53 -5.27
CA CYS A 239 2.21 -3.11 -5.50
C CYS A 239 0.84 -2.71 -4.95
N THR A 240 0.65 -1.41 -4.77
CA THR A 240 -0.63 -0.80 -4.37
C THR A 240 -0.95 0.39 -5.27
N HIS A 241 -2.25 0.63 -5.49
CA HIS A 241 -2.78 1.76 -6.25
C HIS A 241 -3.68 2.65 -5.35
N PRO A 242 -3.14 3.31 -4.30
CA PRO A 242 -3.92 4.12 -3.37
C PRO A 242 -4.62 5.31 -4.03
N TYR A 243 -5.90 5.13 -4.37
CA TYR A 243 -6.81 6.19 -4.80
C TYR A 243 -7.97 6.35 -3.82
N PRO A 244 -8.05 7.46 -3.06
CA PRO A 244 -9.08 7.61 -2.03
C PRO A 244 -10.52 7.39 -2.51
N LEU A 245 -10.84 7.75 -3.76
CA LEU A 245 -12.18 7.57 -4.32
C LEU A 245 -12.56 6.10 -4.55
N PHE A 246 -11.59 5.25 -4.90
CA PHE A 246 -11.81 3.86 -5.29
C PHE A 246 -11.54 2.88 -4.16
N THR A 247 -10.64 3.23 -3.24
CA THR A 247 -10.31 2.37 -2.10
C THR A 247 -11.35 2.56 -0.98
N PRO A 248 -11.96 1.48 -0.46
CA PRO A 248 -12.91 1.57 0.64
C PRO A 248 -12.38 2.39 1.83
N HIS A 249 -13.27 3.15 2.45
CA HIS A 249 -13.02 3.98 3.65
C HIS A 249 -12.06 5.18 3.45
N CYS A 250 -11.45 5.35 2.28
CA CYS A 250 -10.47 6.41 2.05
C CYS A 250 -11.12 7.72 1.54
N GLY A 251 -12.23 7.61 0.81
CA GLY A 251 -13.00 8.76 0.30
C GLY A 251 -13.84 9.50 1.35
N THR A 252 -13.62 9.22 2.65
CA THR A 252 -14.44 9.75 3.75
C THR A 252 -13.98 11.12 4.23
N ASP A 253 -12.67 11.38 4.21
CA ASP A 253 -12.06 12.61 4.74
C ASP A 253 -11.32 13.39 3.62
N PRO A 254 -11.07 14.70 3.78
CA PRO A 254 -10.27 15.46 2.82
C PRO A 254 -8.91 14.81 2.56
N VAL A 255 -8.46 14.80 1.30
CA VAL A 255 -7.26 14.07 0.87
C VAL A 255 -5.97 14.49 1.59
N ASN A 256 -5.90 15.71 2.08
CA ASN A 256 -4.73 16.27 2.76
C ASN A 256 -4.82 16.22 4.30
N THR A 257 -5.58 15.27 4.86
CA THR A 257 -5.71 15.05 6.31
C THR A 257 -5.21 13.65 6.71
N MET A 258 -5.08 13.40 8.01
CA MET A 258 -4.36 12.25 8.56
C MET A 258 -4.77 10.90 7.99
N ARG A 259 -6.06 10.67 7.73
CA ARG A 259 -6.55 9.47 7.05
C ARG A 259 -5.76 9.24 5.76
N ASN A 260 -6.01 10.08 4.77
CA ASN A 260 -5.43 9.92 3.45
C ASN A 260 -3.91 10.14 3.41
N ALA A 261 -3.35 10.92 4.33
CA ALA A 261 -1.90 11.04 4.51
C ALA A 261 -1.19 9.68 4.68
N PHE A 262 -1.86 8.72 5.33
CA PHE A 262 -1.34 7.38 5.60
C PHE A 262 -1.84 6.29 4.65
N HIS A 263 -2.83 6.57 3.79
CA HIS A 263 -3.42 5.57 2.90
C HIS A 263 -2.36 4.73 2.17
N ALA A 264 -1.49 5.41 1.41
CA ALA A 264 -0.45 4.77 0.62
C ALA A 264 0.53 3.94 1.49
N ALA A 265 0.93 4.48 2.66
CA ALA A 265 1.87 3.80 3.54
C ALA A 265 1.24 2.58 4.23
N ALA A 266 0.02 2.72 4.75
CA ALA A 266 -0.69 1.67 5.46
C ALA A 266 -1.05 0.50 4.53
N GLU A 267 -1.55 0.77 3.33
CA GLU A 267 -1.87 -0.29 2.36
C GLU A 267 -0.62 -1.02 1.87
N THR A 268 0.45 -0.27 1.56
CA THR A 268 1.70 -0.86 1.09
C THR A 268 2.35 -1.71 2.19
N ARG A 269 2.26 -1.30 3.46
CA ARG A 269 2.70 -2.13 4.59
C ARG A 269 1.84 -3.35 4.80
N LEU A 270 0.52 -3.23 4.67
CA LEU A 270 -0.37 -4.38 4.72
C LEU A 270 0.03 -5.45 3.69
N TYR A 271 0.26 -5.03 2.43
CA TYR A 271 0.63 -5.95 1.35
C TYR A 271 1.99 -6.59 1.61
N GLY A 272 3.01 -5.80 1.94
CA GLY A 272 4.35 -6.33 2.19
C GLY A 272 4.41 -7.26 3.40
N ASP A 273 3.74 -6.90 4.49
CA ASP A 273 3.78 -7.67 5.74
C ASP A 273 3.01 -9.00 5.64
N ILE A 274 1.90 -9.05 4.88
CA ILE A 274 1.14 -10.28 4.64
C ILE A 274 1.77 -11.11 3.53
N GLY A 275 2.21 -10.48 2.44
CA GLY A 275 2.79 -11.17 1.28
C GLY A 275 4.19 -11.72 1.52
N GLY A 276 4.92 -11.19 2.52
CA GLY A 276 6.27 -11.63 2.85
C GLY A 276 7.33 -11.21 1.82
N VAL A 277 7.00 -10.26 0.94
CA VAL A 277 7.89 -9.70 -0.09
C VAL A 277 7.80 -8.16 -0.05
N PRO A 278 8.80 -7.42 -0.58
CA PRO A 278 8.71 -5.97 -0.65
C PRO A 278 7.45 -5.50 -1.39
N ALA A 279 6.96 -4.32 -0.99
CA ALA A 279 5.84 -3.68 -1.65
C ALA A 279 6.12 -2.18 -1.83
N PHE A 280 5.59 -1.60 -2.91
CA PHE A 280 5.70 -0.17 -3.21
C PHE A 280 4.41 0.41 -3.79
N VAL A 281 4.35 1.74 -3.83
CA VAL A 281 3.22 2.48 -4.40
C VAL A 281 3.45 2.62 -5.90
N GLU A 282 2.77 1.77 -6.68
CA GLU A 282 2.92 1.72 -8.14
C GLU A 282 2.03 2.73 -8.86
N GLU A 283 0.93 3.12 -8.22
CA GLU A 283 0.09 4.20 -8.68
C GLU A 283 -0.47 5.00 -7.50
N ALA A 284 -0.46 6.31 -7.60
CA ALA A 284 -1.15 7.17 -6.64
C ALA A 284 -1.65 8.42 -7.35
N GLY A 285 -2.75 8.97 -6.87
CA GLY A 285 -3.31 10.19 -7.43
C GLY A 285 -4.45 10.75 -6.61
N ASN A 286 -4.79 12.01 -6.90
CA ASN A 286 -6.00 12.65 -6.39
C ASN A 286 -7.17 12.57 -7.37
N LEU A 287 -7.00 11.94 -8.54
CA LEU A 287 -8.00 11.83 -9.60
C LEU A 287 -8.43 13.18 -10.23
N GLY A 288 -7.54 14.18 -10.19
CA GLY A 288 -7.70 15.45 -10.90
C GLY A 288 -8.50 16.53 -10.15
N PRO A 289 -8.75 17.68 -10.81
CA PRO A 289 -9.26 18.90 -10.17
C PRO A 289 -10.70 18.80 -9.68
N SER A 290 -11.45 17.78 -10.10
CA SER A 290 -12.81 17.51 -9.60
C SER A 290 -12.83 17.00 -8.16
N GLN A 291 -11.71 16.46 -7.67
CA GLN A 291 -11.59 15.92 -6.31
C GLN A 291 -10.85 16.88 -5.36
N SER A 292 -9.82 17.57 -5.85
CA SER A 292 -9.10 18.60 -5.10
C SER A 292 -8.38 19.56 -6.03
N SER A 293 -8.06 20.77 -5.57
CA SER A 293 -7.21 21.67 -6.36
C SER A 293 -5.82 21.08 -6.58
N ASP A 294 -5.14 21.55 -7.63
CA ASP A 294 -3.74 21.22 -7.94
C ASP A 294 -2.80 21.48 -6.74
N GLU A 295 -3.05 22.53 -5.97
CA GLU A 295 -2.25 22.87 -4.79
C GLU A 295 -2.45 21.88 -3.64
N VAL A 296 -3.71 21.49 -3.39
CA VAL A 296 -4.02 20.45 -2.40
C VAL A 296 -3.44 19.11 -2.84
N ALA A 297 -3.45 18.80 -4.14
CA ALA A 297 -2.82 17.59 -4.68
C ALA A 297 -1.29 17.59 -4.47
N GLY A 298 -0.64 18.76 -4.64
CA GLY A 298 0.79 18.92 -4.33
C GLY A 298 1.11 18.68 -2.85
N ASN A 299 0.29 19.24 -1.96
CA ASN A 299 0.41 19.00 -0.50
C ASN A 299 0.15 17.52 -0.15
N TYR A 300 -0.86 16.91 -0.76
CA TYR A 300 -1.20 15.50 -0.56
C TYR A 300 -0.04 14.59 -0.98
N LEU A 301 0.53 14.79 -2.17
CA LEU A 301 1.70 14.04 -2.64
C LEU A 301 2.91 14.23 -1.71
N ARG A 302 3.19 15.47 -1.28
CA ARG A 302 4.27 15.74 -0.31
C ARG A 302 4.09 14.91 0.97
N ASN A 303 2.87 14.83 1.49
CA ASN A 303 2.61 14.07 2.71
C ASN A 303 2.76 12.56 2.50
N MET A 304 2.24 12.04 1.38
CA MET A 304 2.39 10.64 1.00
C MET A 304 3.87 10.26 0.88
N LEU A 305 4.70 11.10 0.26
CA LEU A 305 6.15 10.85 0.12
C LEU A 305 6.84 10.70 1.47
N TRP A 306 6.57 11.61 2.42
CA TRP A 306 7.13 11.53 3.78
C TRP A 306 6.70 10.25 4.51
N ASN A 307 5.41 9.92 4.48
CA ASN A 307 4.91 8.71 5.15
C ASN A 307 5.40 7.43 4.47
N CYS A 308 5.48 7.40 3.14
CA CYS A 308 5.99 6.24 2.41
C CYS A 308 7.48 6.01 2.69
N PHE A 309 8.27 7.08 2.71
CA PHE A 309 9.69 7.05 3.04
C PHE A 309 9.93 6.58 4.48
N ALA A 310 9.23 7.16 5.45
CA ALA A 310 9.35 6.80 6.87
C ALA A 310 8.96 5.35 7.16
N HIS A 311 8.04 4.76 6.38
CA HIS A 311 7.52 3.42 6.67
C HIS A 311 8.03 2.35 5.72
N ASP A 312 9.16 2.55 5.01
CA ASP A 312 9.80 1.50 4.19
C ASP A 312 9.08 1.14 2.86
N CYS A 313 8.31 2.06 2.24
CA CYS A 313 7.50 1.78 1.02
C CYS A 313 8.30 1.68 -0.29
N ARG A 314 9.64 1.67 -0.25
CA ARG A 314 10.59 1.49 -1.36
C ARG A 314 10.54 2.53 -2.49
N GLY A 315 9.38 3.04 -2.87
CA GLY A 315 9.21 4.15 -3.81
C GLY A 315 7.75 4.51 -4.03
N LEU A 316 7.53 5.60 -4.77
CA LEU A 316 6.19 6.08 -5.11
C LEU A 316 6.12 6.57 -6.55
N LEU A 317 5.15 6.03 -7.30
CA LEU A 317 4.83 6.47 -8.65
C LEU A 317 3.48 7.20 -8.69
N TRP A 318 3.46 8.38 -9.33
CA TRP A 318 2.22 9.12 -9.56
C TRP A 318 1.54 8.69 -10.86
N TRP A 319 0.22 8.56 -10.84
CA TRP A 319 -0.59 8.46 -12.05
C TRP A 319 -1.14 9.83 -12.42
N CYS A 320 -0.73 10.46 -13.53
CA CYS A 320 0.15 9.98 -14.61
C CYS A 320 1.20 11.05 -14.97
N ALA A 321 2.08 10.79 -15.94
CA ALA A 321 3.06 11.77 -16.41
C ALA A 321 2.40 13.04 -16.99
N ASN A 322 1.34 12.89 -17.79
CA ASN A 322 0.77 13.96 -18.60
C ASN A 322 -0.76 14.03 -18.48
N ASP A 323 -1.30 15.25 -18.52
CA ASP A 323 -2.73 15.48 -18.78
C ASP A 323 -3.09 15.10 -20.21
N GLN A 324 -4.32 14.62 -20.40
CA GLN A 324 -4.81 14.01 -21.63
C GLN A 324 -6.13 14.65 -22.11
N THR A 325 -6.34 15.92 -21.76
CA THR A 325 -7.60 16.66 -22.00
C THR A 325 -7.95 16.96 -23.46
N ARG A 326 -7.06 16.67 -24.42
CA ARG A 326 -7.30 16.89 -25.85
C ARG A 326 -7.50 15.60 -26.65
N LEU A 327 -7.48 14.44 -25.98
CA LEU A 327 -7.69 13.16 -26.65
C LEU A 327 -9.19 12.95 -26.89
N GLU A 328 -9.53 12.58 -28.12
CA GLU A 328 -10.91 12.39 -28.60
C GLU A 328 -11.29 10.91 -28.77
N HIS A 329 -10.36 10.00 -28.50
CA HIS A 329 -10.60 8.56 -28.62
C HIS A 329 -10.82 7.94 -27.24
N ALA A 330 -11.56 6.83 -27.22
CA ALA A 330 -11.78 6.04 -26.03
C ALA A 330 -10.48 5.51 -25.38
N PRO A 331 -10.37 5.51 -24.03
CA PRO A 331 -11.44 5.85 -23.09
C PRO A 331 -11.60 7.35 -22.81
N TYR A 332 -10.74 8.20 -23.34
CA TYR A 332 -10.69 9.62 -22.95
C TYR A 332 -11.96 10.40 -23.30
N ASP A 333 -12.72 9.99 -24.32
CA ASP A 333 -13.98 10.61 -24.70
C ASP A 333 -15.15 10.29 -23.73
N TRP A 334 -15.11 9.16 -23.02
CA TRP A 334 -16.16 8.75 -22.08
C TRP A 334 -15.74 8.74 -20.60
N ALA A 335 -14.44 8.66 -20.30
CA ALA A 335 -13.90 8.58 -18.94
C ALA A 335 -13.33 9.93 -18.51
N ALA A 336 -14.18 10.79 -17.93
CA ALA A 336 -13.78 12.13 -17.50
C ALA A 336 -12.62 12.13 -16.49
N VAL A 337 -12.58 11.14 -15.59
CA VAL A 337 -11.56 11.01 -14.54
C VAL A 337 -10.14 10.85 -15.11
N GLU A 338 -10.00 10.29 -16.31
CA GLU A 338 -8.70 9.93 -16.91
C GLU A 338 -7.98 11.10 -17.60
N ARG A 339 -8.57 12.31 -17.60
CA ARG A 339 -8.13 13.41 -18.49
C ARG A 339 -7.17 14.40 -17.83
N GLU A 340 -7.21 14.56 -16.51
CA GLU A 340 -6.50 15.63 -15.77
C GLU A 340 -5.61 15.10 -14.64
N LEU A 341 -5.11 13.87 -14.78
CA LEU A 341 -4.33 13.14 -13.78
C LEU A 341 -2.82 13.48 -13.80
N GLY A 342 -2.36 14.21 -14.81
CA GLY A 342 -0.96 14.40 -15.12
C GLY A 342 -0.17 15.19 -14.07
N LEU A 343 1.12 14.87 -13.94
CA LEU A 343 2.16 15.71 -13.33
C LEU A 343 2.43 16.98 -14.17
N LEU A 344 2.25 16.87 -15.47
CA LEU A 344 2.42 17.92 -16.46
C LEU A 344 1.07 18.23 -17.12
N ARG A 345 0.79 19.52 -17.34
CA ARG A 345 -0.34 19.95 -18.16
C ARG A 345 -0.09 19.67 -19.64
N VAL A 346 -1.12 19.78 -20.47
CA VAL A 346 -1.02 19.58 -21.94
C VAL A 346 -0.04 20.55 -22.61
N ASP A 347 0.16 21.75 -22.04
CA ASP A 347 1.15 22.73 -22.49
C ASP A 347 2.55 22.50 -21.90
N ARG A 348 2.76 21.35 -21.26
CA ARG A 348 3.99 20.93 -20.57
C ARG A 348 4.35 21.78 -19.35
N THR A 349 3.45 22.61 -18.85
CA THR A 349 3.71 23.32 -17.59
C THR A 349 3.62 22.37 -16.38
N PRO A 350 4.58 22.42 -15.44
CA PRO A 350 4.57 21.55 -14.27
C PRO A 350 3.47 21.93 -13.27
N LYS A 351 2.75 20.91 -12.77
CA LYS A 351 1.78 21.06 -11.66
C LYS A 351 2.48 21.09 -10.30
N PRO A 352 1.81 21.52 -9.21
CA PRO A 352 2.38 21.47 -7.86
C PRO A 352 2.84 20.07 -7.43
N THR A 353 2.20 19.00 -7.92
CA THR A 353 2.57 17.61 -7.65
C THR A 353 4.00 17.29 -8.08
N ILE A 354 4.38 17.56 -9.32
CA ILE A 354 5.76 17.27 -9.78
C ILE A 354 6.80 18.14 -9.08
N ARG A 355 6.43 19.37 -8.67
CA ARG A 355 7.30 20.23 -7.85
C ARG A 355 7.52 19.65 -6.45
N ALA A 356 6.47 19.12 -5.83
CA ALA A 356 6.56 18.46 -4.53
C ALA A 356 7.44 17.20 -4.61
N MET A 357 7.29 16.40 -5.68
CA MET A 357 8.13 15.23 -5.95
C MET A 357 9.60 15.62 -6.11
N LYS A 358 9.90 16.61 -6.95
CA LYS A 358 11.26 17.14 -7.15
C LYS A 358 11.87 17.62 -5.84
N ALA A 359 11.14 18.46 -5.11
CA ALA A 359 11.61 19.02 -3.85
C ALA A 359 11.94 17.93 -2.84
N PHE A 360 11.15 16.85 -2.79
CA PHE A 360 11.42 15.71 -1.93
C PHE A 360 12.69 14.96 -2.32
N GLY A 361 12.90 14.67 -3.62
CA GLY A 361 14.16 14.07 -4.10
C GLY A 361 15.38 14.92 -3.73
N GLU A 362 15.31 16.24 -3.95
CA GLU A 362 16.36 17.19 -3.59
C GLU A 362 16.65 17.21 -2.07
N ILE A 363 15.63 17.02 -1.23
CA ILE A 363 15.78 16.88 0.23
C ILE A 363 16.61 15.65 0.56
N LEU A 364 16.27 14.49 -0.02
CA LEU A 364 16.97 13.24 0.24
C LEU A 364 18.43 13.30 -0.25
N ASP A 365 18.67 13.92 -1.40
CA ASP A 365 20.02 14.14 -1.93
C ASP A 365 20.87 15.05 -1.03
N ARG A 366 20.32 16.18 -0.61
CA ARG A 366 21.02 17.16 0.24
C ARG A 366 21.34 16.60 1.62
N THR A 367 20.47 15.75 2.16
CA THR A 367 20.64 15.13 3.48
C THR A 367 21.47 13.85 3.41
N GLY A 368 21.68 13.29 2.22
CA GLY A 368 22.31 11.98 2.03
C GLY A 368 21.46 10.81 2.54
N LEU A 369 20.14 11.00 2.68
CA LEU A 369 19.21 10.06 3.30
C LEU A 369 18.24 9.42 2.29
N ARG A 370 18.72 8.99 1.13
CA ARG A 370 17.91 8.15 0.23
C ARG A 370 17.60 6.77 0.81
N ARG A 371 18.35 6.36 1.83
CA ARG A 371 18.17 5.09 2.55
C ARG A 371 17.89 5.41 4.00
N LEU A 372 16.88 4.76 4.55
CA LEU A 372 16.64 4.71 5.98
C LEU A 372 16.89 3.29 6.50
N PRO A 373 17.45 3.16 7.71
CA PRO A 373 17.34 1.92 8.47
C PRO A 373 15.88 1.49 8.61
N ALA A 374 15.64 0.21 8.90
CA ALA A 374 14.29 -0.25 9.20
C ALA A 374 13.67 0.59 10.32
N PHE A 375 12.41 1.00 10.13
CA PHE A 375 11.67 1.64 11.19
C PHE A 375 11.35 0.64 12.29
N ARG A 376 11.27 1.13 13.52
CA ARG A 376 10.87 0.33 14.67
C ARG A 376 9.46 -0.23 14.49
N ARG A 377 9.23 -1.49 14.89
CA ARG A 377 7.91 -2.15 14.91
C ARG A 377 7.67 -2.66 16.33
N ASP A 378 6.63 -2.14 16.98
CA ASP A 378 6.37 -2.39 18.40
C ASP A 378 5.32 -3.48 18.63
N ALA A 379 4.39 -3.67 17.69
CA ALA A 379 3.30 -4.64 17.81
C ALA A 379 2.96 -5.34 16.49
N VAL A 380 2.40 -6.54 16.61
CA VAL A 380 1.80 -7.28 15.49
C VAL A 380 0.28 -7.15 15.55
N VAL A 381 -0.31 -6.57 14.52
CA VAL A 381 -1.76 -6.51 14.32
C VAL A 381 -2.19 -7.76 13.55
N ILE A 382 -2.91 -8.66 14.25
CA ILE A 382 -3.42 -9.91 13.69
C ILE A 382 -4.81 -9.67 13.11
N LEU A 383 -4.88 -9.60 11.78
CA LEU A 383 -6.12 -9.45 11.04
C LEU A 383 -6.88 -10.78 11.02
N THR A 384 -8.06 -10.77 11.62
CA THR A 384 -8.87 -11.96 11.85
C THR A 384 -9.67 -12.36 10.62
N GLN A 385 -10.19 -13.58 10.63
CA GLN A 385 -11.02 -14.09 9.55
C GLN A 385 -12.39 -13.41 9.57
N SER A 386 -13.03 -13.32 8.40
CA SER A 386 -14.39 -12.80 8.26
C SER A 386 -14.67 -11.37 8.77
N GLN A 387 -13.63 -10.54 8.92
CA GLN A 387 -13.76 -9.10 9.19
C GLN A 387 -13.46 -8.28 7.93
N ASP A 388 -13.75 -6.98 7.96
CA ASP A 388 -13.18 -6.04 7.00
C ASP A 388 -11.69 -5.81 7.32
N GLN A 389 -10.82 -6.64 6.73
CA GLN A 389 -9.39 -6.63 7.07
C GLN A 389 -8.72 -5.32 6.69
N TRP A 390 -9.07 -4.72 5.56
CA TRP A 390 -8.49 -3.45 5.14
C TRP A 390 -8.89 -2.33 6.10
N GLY A 391 -10.19 -2.18 6.34
CA GLY A 391 -10.69 -1.13 7.22
C GLY A 391 -10.06 -1.17 8.60
N VAL A 392 -10.05 -2.34 9.26
CA VAL A 392 -9.47 -2.44 10.61
C VAL A 392 -7.94 -2.35 10.60
N ALA A 393 -7.24 -2.83 9.56
CA ALA A 393 -5.80 -2.64 9.42
C ALA A 393 -5.44 -1.15 9.33
N TYR A 394 -6.18 -0.42 8.50
CA TYR A 394 -5.97 1.01 8.29
C TYR A 394 -6.22 1.79 9.58
N ALA A 395 -7.35 1.58 10.26
CA ALA A 395 -7.61 2.25 11.54
C ALA A 395 -6.59 1.85 12.62
N SER A 396 -6.19 0.58 12.71
CA SER A 396 -5.16 0.14 13.67
C SER A 396 -3.83 0.87 13.43
N PHE A 397 -3.43 1.05 12.17
CA PHE A 397 -2.23 1.79 11.81
C PHE A 397 -2.32 3.24 12.32
N LEU A 398 -3.43 3.92 12.05
CA LEU A 398 -3.60 5.32 12.44
C LEU A 398 -3.70 5.49 13.96
N LEU A 399 -4.45 4.63 14.64
CA LEU A 399 -4.58 4.66 16.10
C LEU A 399 -3.22 4.37 16.78
N ALA A 400 -2.42 3.45 16.24
CA ALA A 400 -1.06 3.21 16.73
C ALA A 400 -0.17 4.45 16.54
N LYS A 401 -0.21 5.11 15.38
CA LYS A 401 0.54 6.36 15.15
C LYS A 401 0.10 7.48 16.10
N GLN A 402 -1.20 7.64 16.32
CA GLN A 402 -1.75 8.57 17.32
C GLN A 402 -1.48 8.14 18.77
N ALA A 403 -1.19 6.87 19.03
CA ALA A 403 -0.72 6.39 20.34
C ALA A 403 0.81 6.50 20.49
N GLY A 404 1.53 6.80 19.41
CA GLY A 404 2.97 7.02 19.41
C GLY A 404 3.80 5.75 19.21
N PHE A 405 3.25 4.69 18.63
CA PHE A 405 4.00 3.47 18.29
C PHE A 405 3.70 2.99 16.87
N ASP A 406 4.51 2.04 16.39
CA ASP A 406 4.44 1.53 15.02
C ASP A 406 4.09 0.04 15.01
N VAL A 407 3.39 -0.41 13.97
CA VAL A 407 2.85 -1.77 13.87
C VAL A 407 3.32 -2.48 12.60
N GLU A 408 3.27 -3.80 12.64
CA GLU A 408 3.29 -4.66 11.45
C GLU A 408 2.06 -5.56 11.39
N PHE A 409 1.69 -5.99 10.19
CA PHE A 409 0.48 -6.80 9.99
C PHE A 409 0.79 -8.29 9.88
N GLN A 410 -0.18 -9.10 10.28
CA GLN A 410 -0.20 -10.54 10.02
C GLN A 410 -1.64 -10.98 9.80
N TYR A 411 -1.88 -11.87 8.84
CA TYR A 411 -3.18 -12.52 8.72
C TYR A 411 -3.29 -13.73 9.68
N ALA A 412 -4.47 -13.92 10.29
CA ALA A 412 -4.70 -14.94 11.32
C ALA A 412 -4.39 -16.39 10.90
N GLY A 413 -4.40 -16.68 9.59
CA GLY A 413 -4.03 -17.99 9.04
C GLY A 413 -2.53 -18.27 8.93
N GLN A 414 -1.68 -17.26 9.08
CA GLN A 414 -0.23 -17.36 8.89
C GLN A 414 0.50 -17.85 10.15
N PRO A 415 1.73 -18.39 10.01
CA PRO A 415 2.62 -18.61 11.16
C PRO A 415 2.78 -17.33 11.97
N LEU A 416 2.75 -17.46 13.30
CA LEU A 416 2.83 -16.32 14.21
C LEU A 416 4.21 -15.64 14.13
N LYS A 417 4.21 -14.34 13.86
CA LYS A 417 5.40 -13.49 13.94
C LYS A 417 5.82 -13.28 15.40
N PRO A 418 7.12 -13.30 15.71
CA PRO A 418 7.59 -13.05 17.06
C PRO A 418 7.35 -11.59 17.44
N SER A 419 6.66 -11.35 18.55
CA SER A 419 6.43 -10.01 19.11
C SER A 419 6.20 -10.09 20.61
N LYS A 420 6.44 -8.97 21.30
CA LYS A 420 6.07 -8.80 22.70
C LYS A 420 4.67 -8.21 22.87
N PHE A 421 4.09 -7.68 21.80
CA PHE A 421 2.77 -7.06 21.81
C PHE A 421 1.98 -7.49 20.57
N TYR A 422 0.80 -8.05 20.81
CA TYR A 422 -0.14 -8.50 19.79
C TYR A 422 -1.46 -7.77 19.93
N ILE A 423 -2.06 -7.38 18.82
CA ILE A 423 -3.35 -6.69 18.74
C ILE A 423 -4.28 -7.51 17.84
N MET A 424 -5.47 -7.85 18.33
CA MET A 424 -6.56 -8.39 17.51
C MET A 424 -7.68 -7.35 17.45
N PRO A 425 -7.74 -6.54 16.36
CA PRO A 425 -8.64 -5.40 16.29
C PRO A 425 -10.06 -5.80 15.92
N SER A 426 -11.05 -5.24 16.63
CA SER A 426 -12.49 -5.31 16.33
C SER A 426 -13.00 -6.72 15.99
N VAL A 427 -12.60 -7.73 16.77
CA VAL A 427 -12.91 -9.13 16.48
C VAL A 427 -14.42 -9.39 16.50
N GLY A 428 -14.93 -10.08 15.48
CA GLY A 428 -16.35 -10.36 15.28
C GLY A 428 -16.62 -11.76 14.72
N GLY A 429 -17.88 -12.20 14.83
CA GLY A 429 -18.32 -13.48 14.27
C GLY A 429 -17.84 -14.73 15.02
N THR A 430 -18.02 -15.90 14.40
CA THR A 430 -17.72 -17.22 14.99
C THR A 430 -16.42 -17.84 14.50
N HIS A 431 -15.86 -17.29 13.43
CA HIS A 431 -14.61 -17.75 12.81
C HIS A 431 -13.61 -16.60 12.88
N VAL A 432 -13.01 -16.38 14.06
CA VAL A 432 -12.06 -15.27 14.26
C VAL A 432 -10.66 -15.71 13.84
N ILE A 433 -10.16 -16.81 14.40
CA ILE A 433 -8.80 -17.28 14.19
C ILE A 433 -8.77 -18.81 14.27
N PRO A 434 -7.99 -19.53 13.45
CA PRO A 434 -7.83 -20.97 13.63
C PRO A 434 -7.26 -21.30 15.00
N ALA A 435 -7.83 -22.31 15.69
CA ALA A 435 -7.44 -22.68 17.06
C ALA A 435 -5.92 -22.90 17.20
N ARG A 436 -5.27 -23.54 16.21
CA ARG A 436 -3.80 -23.74 16.21
C ARG A 436 -3.01 -22.43 16.29
N CYS A 437 -3.48 -21.38 15.60
CA CYS A 437 -2.83 -20.06 15.57
C CYS A 437 -3.12 -19.31 16.87
N TYR A 438 -4.34 -19.41 17.38
CA TYR A 438 -4.70 -18.82 18.68
C TYR A 438 -3.92 -19.44 19.84
N HIS A 439 -3.76 -20.78 19.87
CA HIS A 439 -2.93 -21.44 20.87
C HIS A 439 -1.44 -21.14 20.72
N ALA A 440 -0.95 -20.81 19.51
CA ALA A 440 0.42 -20.33 19.34
C ALA A 440 0.57 -18.93 19.96
N LEU A 441 -0.39 -18.04 19.69
CA LEU A 441 -0.45 -16.70 20.27
C LEU A 441 -0.53 -16.75 21.80
N LEU A 442 -1.44 -17.55 22.36
CA LEU A 442 -1.58 -17.69 23.81
C LEU A 442 -0.33 -18.25 24.47
N ARG A 443 0.46 -19.09 23.79
CA ARG A 443 1.76 -19.55 24.30
C ARG A 443 2.77 -18.41 24.40
N GLU A 444 2.80 -17.49 23.44
CA GLU A 444 3.65 -16.29 23.54
C GLU A 444 3.19 -15.37 24.68
N VAL A 445 1.87 -15.23 24.88
CA VAL A 445 1.31 -14.49 26.03
C VAL A 445 1.70 -15.17 27.35
N GLU A 446 1.54 -16.48 27.49
CA GLU A 446 1.99 -17.23 28.68
C GLU A 446 3.49 -17.03 28.94
N ASN A 447 4.27 -16.84 27.87
CA ASN A 447 5.70 -16.65 27.96
C ASN A 447 6.14 -15.22 28.28
N GLY A 448 5.24 -14.24 28.25
CA GLY A 448 5.52 -12.86 28.65
C GLY A 448 5.03 -11.79 27.68
N ALA A 449 4.43 -12.15 26.54
CA ALA A 449 3.84 -11.18 25.63
C ALA A 449 2.52 -10.59 26.16
N THR A 450 2.13 -9.44 25.62
CA THR A 450 0.83 -8.83 25.88
C THR A 450 -0.08 -9.00 24.67
N LEU A 451 -1.33 -9.37 24.91
CA LEU A 451 -2.39 -9.44 23.90
C LEU A 451 -3.46 -8.39 24.20
N PHE A 452 -3.77 -7.53 23.23
CA PHE A 452 -4.91 -6.63 23.26
C PHE A 452 -5.98 -7.09 22.26
N VAL A 453 -7.22 -7.25 22.73
CA VAL A 453 -8.38 -7.58 21.88
C VAL A 453 -9.44 -6.52 22.07
N SER A 454 -9.80 -5.84 20.99
CA SER A 454 -11.04 -5.07 20.88
C SER A 454 -12.08 -5.92 20.17
N SER A 455 -13.35 -5.87 20.60
CA SER A 455 -14.36 -6.84 20.16
C SER A 455 -15.72 -6.22 19.85
N ASP A 456 -16.36 -6.76 18.82
CA ASP A 456 -17.79 -6.60 18.52
C ASP A 456 -18.56 -7.91 18.75
N GLY A 457 -18.14 -8.70 19.74
CA GLY A 457 -18.74 -9.99 20.06
C GLY A 457 -18.24 -11.14 19.20
N GLY A 458 -16.94 -11.14 18.87
CA GLY A 458 -16.24 -12.27 18.27
C GLY A 458 -16.06 -13.45 19.23
N SER A 459 -16.12 -14.68 18.72
CA SER A 459 -15.95 -15.90 19.51
C SER A 459 -14.48 -16.34 19.57
N LEU A 460 -13.92 -16.41 20.77
CA LEU A 460 -12.57 -16.91 21.06
C LEU A 460 -12.66 -18.09 22.03
N GLU A 461 -11.80 -19.09 21.85
CA GLU A 461 -11.72 -20.25 22.75
C GLU A 461 -10.25 -20.66 22.93
N PRO A 462 -9.75 -20.74 24.18
CA PRO A 462 -10.42 -20.38 25.44
C PRO A 462 -10.58 -18.86 25.62
N PHE A 463 -11.64 -18.42 26.32
CA PHE A 463 -11.91 -16.99 26.57
C PHE A 463 -11.74 -16.61 28.05
N GLY A 464 -12.62 -17.09 28.94
CA GLY A 464 -12.70 -16.55 30.30
C GLY A 464 -11.46 -16.84 31.15
N THR A 465 -10.77 -17.95 30.90
CA THR A 465 -9.49 -18.24 31.54
C THR A 465 -8.39 -17.26 31.12
N VAL A 466 -8.39 -16.81 29.87
CA VAL A 466 -7.41 -15.87 29.31
C VAL A 466 -7.64 -14.47 29.85
N PHE A 467 -8.87 -13.96 29.69
CA PHE A 467 -9.19 -12.56 29.99
C PHE A 467 -9.69 -12.32 31.42
N GLY A 468 -9.93 -13.37 32.22
CA GLY A 468 -10.38 -13.22 33.61
C GLY A 468 -11.78 -12.63 33.78
N ILE A 469 -12.59 -12.72 32.72
CA ILE A 469 -13.96 -12.19 32.61
C ILE A 469 -14.85 -13.24 31.93
N ASP A 470 -16.15 -13.22 32.19
CA ASP A 470 -17.14 -13.93 31.39
C ASP A 470 -18.00 -12.93 30.59
N ILE A 471 -18.57 -13.37 29.47
CA ILE A 471 -19.64 -12.63 28.79
C ILE A 471 -20.97 -13.16 29.33
N ALA A 472 -21.69 -12.37 30.13
CA ALA A 472 -23.00 -12.76 30.64
C ALA A 472 -24.05 -12.78 29.53
N THR A 473 -24.10 -11.71 28.74
CA THR A 473 -25.02 -11.57 27.61
C THR A 473 -24.40 -10.77 26.48
N ARG A 474 -24.94 -10.99 25.28
CA ARG A 474 -24.66 -10.23 24.07
C ARG A 474 -25.97 -9.86 23.40
N CYS A 475 -26.18 -8.58 23.13
CA CYS A 475 -27.37 -8.07 22.42
C CYS A 475 -26.96 -7.01 21.40
N LYS A 476 -27.90 -6.58 20.53
CA LYS A 476 -27.64 -5.47 19.62
C LYS A 476 -27.51 -4.17 20.39
N ALA A 477 -26.48 -3.40 20.09
CA ALA A 477 -26.33 -2.07 20.65
C ALA A 477 -27.47 -1.15 20.19
N VAL A 478 -28.03 -0.37 21.11
CA VAL A 478 -29.12 0.59 20.84
C VAL A 478 -28.64 2.05 20.82
N ALA A 479 -27.39 2.28 21.25
CA ALA A 479 -26.72 3.57 21.29
C ALA A 479 -25.21 3.37 21.10
N GLU A 480 -24.46 4.47 21.00
CA GLU A 480 -23.01 4.43 21.04
C GLU A 480 -22.52 3.85 22.38
N THR A 481 -21.39 3.15 22.30
CA THR A 481 -20.73 2.55 23.45
C THR A 481 -19.80 3.57 24.09
N THR A 482 -20.06 3.91 25.35
CA THR A 482 -19.20 4.78 26.17
C THR A 482 -18.07 3.97 26.79
N ILE A 483 -16.87 4.53 26.79
CA ILE A 483 -15.68 3.95 27.41
C ILE A 483 -15.01 5.07 28.21
N ARG A 484 -15.11 5.02 29.54
CA ARG A 484 -14.60 6.07 30.43
C ARG A 484 -13.68 5.54 31.51
N SER A 485 -12.63 6.31 31.80
CA SER A 485 -11.68 6.06 32.88
C SER A 485 -11.30 7.38 33.53
N GLU A 486 -11.63 7.54 34.82
CA GLU A 486 -11.21 8.72 35.59
C GLU A 486 -9.70 8.69 35.86
N GLU A 487 -9.15 7.51 36.20
CA GLU A 487 -7.72 7.33 36.47
C GLU A 487 -6.85 7.63 35.25
N ARG A 488 -7.32 7.29 34.05
CA ARG A 488 -6.58 7.48 32.79
C ARG A 488 -7.04 8.69 31.98
N GLU A 489 -7.97 9.47 32.53
CA GLU A 489 -8.45 10.74 31.99
C GLU A 489 -8.95 10.66 30.53
N PHE A 490 -9.82 9.69 30.22
CA PHE A 490 -10.54 9.67 28.94
C PHE A 490 -12.02 9.31 29.09
N ASP A 491 -12.85 9.91 28.23
CA ASP A 491 -14.26 9.59 28.02
C ASP A 491 -14.51 9.64 26.52
N VAL A 492 -14.59 8.45 25.90
CA VAL A 492 -14.74 8.30 24.45
C VAL A 492 -15.96 7.46 24.13
N ARG A 493 -16.49 7.67 22.94
CA ARG A 493 -17.66 6.94 22.43
C ARG A 493 -17.39 6.44 21.04
N CYS A 494 -17.93 5.26 20.74
CA CYS A 494 -17.86 4.69 19.40
C CYS A 494 -19.09 3.87 19.08
N ARG A 495 -19.36 3.72 17.78
CA ARG A 495 -20.43 2.85 17.30
C ARG A 495 -20.04 1.38 17.42
N ALA A 496 -20.87 0.58 18.08
CA ALA A 496 -20.78 -0.87 18.10
C ALA A 496 -22.02 -1.50 17.45
N GLU A 497 -21.91 -2.75 17.01
CA GLU A 497 -23.08 -3.52 16.54
C GLU A 497 -23.70 -4.28 17.73
N TYR A 498 -22.85 -4.72 18.65
CA TYR A 498 -23.25 -5.48 19.83
C TYR A 498 -22.80 -4.80 21.12
N GLN A 499 -23.65 -4.89 22.13
CA GLN A 499 -23.30 -4.62 23.52
C GLN A 499 -22.97 -5.96 24.20
N LEU A 500 -21.85 -6.01 24.92
CA LEU A 500 -21.41 -7.17 25.71
C LEU A 500 -21.48 -6.80 27.19
N ASN A 501 -22.27 -7.54 27.97
CA ASN A 501 -22.25 -7.39 29.42
C ASN A 501 -21.18 -8.32 30.01
N LEU A 502 -20.16 -7.73 30.63
CA LEU A 502 -19.01 -8.44 31.18
C LEU A 502 -19.20 -8.73 32.66
N VAL A 503 -18.92 -9.98 33.07
CA VAL A 503 -18.83 -10.36 34.48
C VAL A 503 -17.37 -10.50 34.83
N ASN A 504 -16.84 -9.54 35.58
CA ASN A 504 -15.47 -9.59 36.05
C ASN A 504 -15.28 -10.72 37.08
N ARG A 505 -14.26 -11.55 36.89
CA ARG A 505 -13.88 -12.63 37.84
C ARG A 505 -12.58 -12.32 38.56
N ARG A 506 -11.58 -11.86 37.82
CA ARG A 506 -10.21 -11.65 38.33
C ARG A 506 -9.42 -10.59 37.55
N ALA A 507 -10.05 -9.90 36.61
CA ALA A 507 -9.38 -8.87 35.82
C ALA A 507 -9.38 -7.52 36.56
N GLU A 508 -8.36 -6.72 36.32
CA GLU A 508 -8.35 -5.30 36.62
C GLU A 508 -9.28 -4.57 35.64
N VAL A 509 -10.11 -3.67 36.14
CA VAL A 509 -11.00 -2.84 35.31
C VAL A 509 -10.28 -1.54 34.99
N LEU A 510 -9.98 -1.32 33.71
CA LEU A 510 -9.29 -0.12 33.23
C LEU A 510 -10.25 0.99 32.83
N ALA A 511 -11.46 0.63 32.38
CA ALA A 511 -12.53 1.55 32.02
C ALA A 511 -13.90 0.89 32.21
N VAL A 512 -14.91 1.72 32.45
CA VAL A 512 -16.31 1.34 32.58
C VAL A 512 -17.17 1.99 31.49
N ASP A 513 -18.38 1.49 31.32
CA ASP A 513 -19.37 2.05 30.40
C ASP A 513 -20.25 3.13 31.07
N ILE A 514 -21.40 3.45 30.45
CA ILE A 514 -22.33 4.45 30.97
C ILE A 514 -23.05 4.00 32.25
N ASP A 515 -23.18 2.69 32.46
CA ASP A 515 -23.86 2.08 33.60
C ASP A 515 -22.89 1.66 34.72
N ASP A 516 -21.63 2.11 34.63
CA ASP A 516 -20.51 1.73 35.51
C ASP A 516 -20.10 0.24 35.42
N ASP A 517 -20.52 -0.45 34.35
CA ASP A 517 -20.14 -1.84 34.11
C ASP A 517 -18.73 -1.93 33.46
N PRO A 518 -17.93 -2.97 33.75
CA PRO A 518 -16.60 -3.14 33.14
C PRO A 518 -16.68 -3.25 31.61
N ILE A 519 -15.87 -2.47 30.89
CA ILE A 519 -15.82 -2.51 29.43
C ILE A 519 -14.41 -2.68 28.86
N PHE A 520 -13.39 -2.19 29.57
CA PHE A 520 -11.98 -2.41 29.24
C PHE A 520 -11.28 -3.01 30.44
N THR A 521 -10.66 -4.17 30.26
CA THR A 521 -10.09 -4.95 31.37
C THR A 521 -8.70 -5.46 31.04
N LEU A 522 -7.90 -5.73 32.07
CA LEU A 522 -6.57 -6.32 31.99
C LEU A 522 -6.46 -7.51 32.94
N CYS A 523 -5.90 -8.61 32.45
CA CYS A 523 -5.74 -9.83 33.23
C CYS A 523 -4.34 -10.43 33.02
N GLY A 524 -3.73 -10.92 34.10
CA GLY A 524 -2.52 -11.73 34.00
C GLY A 524 -2.80 -13.12 33.42
N TYR A 525 -1.98 -13.54 32.45
CA TYR A 525 -2.04 -14.87 31.83
C TYR A 525 -0.63 -15.43 31.65
N GLY A 526 -0.28 -16.44 32.46
CA GLY A 526 1.11 -16.90 32.59
C GLY A 526 2.04 -15.77 33.08
N ARG A 527 3.11 -15.50 32.34
CA ARG A 527 4.02 -14.36 32.59
C ARG A 527 3.61 -13.08 31.85
N GLY A 528 2.63 -13.14 30.96
CA GLY A 528 2.17 -12.02 30.15
C GLY A 528 0.83 -11.47 30.60
N LYS A 529 0.22 -10.67 29.72
CA LYS A 529 -1.02 -9.93 29.99
C LYS A 529 -2.01 -10.08 28.84
N ALA A 530 -3.30 -10.11 29.16
CA ALA A 530 -4.39 -10.12 28.21
C ALA A 530 -5.34 -8.96 28.53
N LEU A 531 -5.51 -8.05 27.57
CA LEU A 531 -6.44 -6.93 27.63
C LEU A 531 -7.65 -7.22 26.75
N PHE A 532 -8.85 -6.94 27.27
CA PHE A 532 -10.10 -7.09 26.52
C PHE A 532 -10.92 -5.81 26.59
N LEU A 533 -11.26 -5.27 25.42
CA LEU A 533 -12.15 -4.13 25.24
C LEU A 533 -13.43 -4.61 24.54
N ALA A 534 -14.57 -4.49 25.22
CA ALA A 534 -15.90 -4.81 24.69
C ALA A 534 -16.46 -3.69 23.77
N ALA A 535 -15.61 -3.18 22.87
CA ALA A 535 -15.98 -2.18 21.87
C ALA A 535 -15.09 -2.30 20.62
N PRO A 536 -15.65 -2.19 19.39
CA PRO A 536 -14.89 -2.32 18.13
C PRO A 536 -14.39 -0.97 17.61
N ILE A 537 -13.43 -0.39 18.32
CA ILE A 537 -12.97 0.98 18.08
C ILE A 537 -12.35 1.18 16.70
N GLU A 538 -11.69 0.17 16.14
CA GLU A 538 -11.07 0.23 14.81
C GLU A 538 -12.14 0.27 13.73
N ARG A 539 -13.12 -0.64 13.79
CA ARG A 539 -14.25 -0.62 12.84
C ARG A 539 -15.01 0.70 12.92
N ALA A 540 -15.26 1.19 14.14
CA ALA A 540 -15.92 2.48 14.32
C ALA A 540 -15.12 3.64 13.69
N ALA A 541 -13.82 3.73 13.97
CA ALA A 541 -12.95 4.76 13.40
C ALA A 541 -12.87 4.70 11.87
N THR A 542 -12.93 3.49 11.30
CA THR A 542 -12.97 3.27 9.85
C THR A 542 -14.22 3.85 9.21
N GLU A 543 -15.38 3.65 9.82
CA GLU A 543 -16.69 4.05 9.27
C GLU A 543 -17.07 5.50 9.59
N THR A 544 -16.46 6.12 10.59
CA THR A 544 -16.79 7.48 11.04
C THR A 544 -15.99 8.55 10.28
N PRO A 545 -16.66 9.48 9.58
CA PRO A 545 -16.01 10.66 9.04
C PRO A 545 -15.32 11.48 10.12
N ARG A 546 -14.13 11.97 9.81
CA ARG A 546 -13.31 12.80 10.68
C ARG A 546 -12.90 12.13 12.00
N ALA A 547 -12.89 10.79 12.07
CA ALA A 547 -12.50 10.04 13.27
C ALA A 547 -11.06 10.32 13.78
N PHE A 548 -10.22 10.95 12.96
CA PHE A 548 -8.82 11.27 13.28
C PHE A 548 -8.56 12.78 13.36
N PHE A 549 -9.60 13.61 13.48
CA PHE A 549 -9.48 15.06 13.62
C PHE A 549 -9.20 15.45 15.08
N PRO A 550 -8.65 16.66 15.34
CA PRO A 550 -8.42 17.13 16.71
C PRO A 550 -9.65 17.09 17.61
N GLU A 551 -10.85 17.30 17.05
CA GLU A 551 -12.11 17.34 17.78
C GLU A 551 -12.80 15.96 17.91
N ALA A 552 -12.19 14.91 17.32
CA ALA A 552 -12.76 13.56 17.35
C ALA A 552 -12.55 12.89 18.73
N PRO A 553 -13.35 11.87 19.07
CA PRO A 553 -13.07 11.04 20.24
C PRO A 553 -11.65 10.49 20.18
N GLU A 554 -10.88 10.63 21.27
CA GLU A 554 -9.48 10.22 21.35
C GLU A 554 -9.33 8.69 21.48
N LEU A 555 -9.86 7.91 20.53
CA LEU A 555 -9.85 6.44 20.57
C LEU A 555 -8.42 5.86 20.68
N TYR A 556 -7.42 6.60 20.22
CA TYR A 556 -6.01 6.23 20.34
C TYR A 556 -5.54 6.07 21.80
N ARG A 557 -6.21 6.68 22.78
CA ARG A 557 -5.90 6.52 24.22
C ARG A 557 -6.03 5.07 24.69
N LEU A 558 -6.91 4.29 24.04
CA LEU A 558 -7.10 2.86 24.31
C LEU A 558 -5.89 2.06 23.79
N TYR A 559 -5.37 2.42 22.63
CA TYR A 559 -4.11 1.87 22.09
C TYR A 559 -2.91 2.28 22.96
N ALA A 560 -2.86 3.52 23.44
CA ALA A 560 -1.81 3.99 24.34
C ALA A 560 -1.81 3.20 25.67
N THR A 561 -3.00 2.95 26.23
CA THR A 561 -3.16 2.12 27.44
C THR A 561 -2.67 0.69 27.21
N ALA A 562 -3.00 0.08 26.06
CA ALA A 562 -2.54 -1.26 25.71
C ALA A 562 -1.02 -1.32 25.50
N ALA A 563 -0.45 -0.31 24.84
CA ALA A 563 0.99 -0.19 24.60
C ALA A 563 1.77 0.00 25.91
N GLU A 564 1.26 0.81 26.85
CA GLU A 564 1.81 0.96 28.20
C GLU A 564 1.82 -0.40 28.93
N ALA A 565 0.69 -1.11 28.91
CA ALA A 565 0.59 -2.43 29.53
C ALA A 565 1.57 -3.44 28.91
N ALA A 566 1.86 -3.32 27.62
CA ALA A 566 2.85 -4.11 26.88
C ALA A 566 4.30 -3.68 27.10
N GLY A 567 4.54 -2.56 27.78
CA GLY A 567 5.89 -2.02 28.00
C GLY A 567 6.54 -1.48 26.73
N VAL A 568 5.74 -0.95 25.80
CA VAL A 568 6.25 -0.26 24.62
C VAL A 568 6.95 1.03 25.07
N THR A 569 8.25 1.11 24.82
CA THR A 569 9.08 2.27 25.17
C THR A 569 9.52 3.01 23.90
N ARG A 570 9.22 4.30 23.82
CA ARG A 570 9.72 5.20 22.78
C ARG A 570 10.93 5.98 23.26
N ARG A 571 11.76 6.40 22.31
CA ARG A 571 12.96 7.20 22.59
C ARG A 571 12.67 8.69 22.46
N VAL A 572 11.70 9.03 21.60
CA VAL A 572 11.29 10.40 21.33
C VAL A 572 9.78 10.51 21.38
N PHE A 573 9.31 11.55 22.07
CA PHE A 573 7.92 11.81 22.38
C PHE A 573 7.48 13.13 21.77
N ARG A 574 6.17 13.28 21.64
CA ARG A 574 5.49 14.47 21.14
C ARG A 574 4.30 14.76 22.06
N THR A 575 3.61 15.88 21.88
CA THR A 575 2.34 16.15 22.59
C THR A 575 1.12 16.03 21.68
N ASN A 576 1.23 16.41 20.41
CA ASN A 576 0.12 16.39 19.46
C ASN A 576 0.04 15.08 18.65
N PRO A 577 -1.08 14.33 18.68
CA PRO A 577 -1.21 13.04 17.97
C PRO A 577 -1.23 13.14 16.45
N LEU A 578 -1.37 14.35 15.89
CA LEU A 578 -1.34 14.58 14.44
C LEU A 578 0.07 14.84 13.91
N LEU A 579 1.04 15.11 14.79
CA LEU A 579 2.46 15.06 14.51
C LEU A 579 2.96 13.64 14.80
N THR A 580 3.14 12.85 13.74
CA THR A 580 3.54 11.46 13.89
C THR A 580 5.05 11.31 13.80
N LEU A 581 5.62 10.46 14.66
CA LEU A 581 7.06 10.19 14.70
C LEU A 581 7.34 8.75 14.28
N THR A 582 8.35 8.55 13.44
CA THR A 582 8.91 7.22 13.14
C THR A 582 10.39 7.20 13.50
N GLU A 583 10.80 6.17 14.24
CA GLU A 583 12.14 6.00 14.79
C GLU A 583 12.97 5.03 13.94
N HIS A 584 14.16 5.46 13.53
CA HIS A 584 15.11 4.69 12.72
C HIS A 584 16.49 4.67 13.38
N GLU A 585 16.94 3.50 13.81
CA GLU A 585 18.23 3.32 14.47
C GLU A 585 19.34 3.28 13.42
N LEU A 586 20.19 4.32 13.39
CA LEU A 586 21.32 4.38 12.46
C LEU A 586 22.49 3.53 12.97
N ASP A 587 22.73 3.60 14.28
CA ASP A 587 23.68 2.78 15.02
C ASP A 587 23.27 2.74 16.51
N ALA A 588 24.08 2.10 17.36
CA ALA A 588 23.78 1.91 18.78
C ALA A 588 23.60 3.22 19.58
N ASP A 589 24.15 4.33 19.09
CA ASP A 589 24.17 5.63 19.78
C ASP A 589 23.47 6.75 18.99
N THR A 590 22.96 6.46 17.79
CA THR A 590 22.37 7.44 16.88
C THR A 590 20.98 7.03 16.42
N LEU A 591 20.02 7.92 16.64
CA LEU A 591 18.63 7.74 16.23
C LEU A 591 18.23 8.86 15.25
N LEU A 592 17.64 8.47 14.13
CA LEU A 592 16.92 9.37 13.25
C LEU A 592 15.43 9.30 13.55
N VAL A 593 14.79 10.44 13.67
CA VAL A 593 13.35 10.55 13.85
C VAL A 593 12.77 11.33 12.68
N ILE A 594 11.85 10.68 11.97
CA ILE A 594 11.06 11.33 10.93
C ILE A 594 9.78 11.84 11.57
N ALA A 595 9.64 13.15 11.68
CA ALA A 595 8.44 13.80 12.18
C ALA A 595 7.59 14.27 11.00
N VAL A 596 6.34 13.85 10.91
CA VAL A 596 5.44 14.19 9.79
C VAL A 596 4.19 14.86 10.32
N ASN A 597 3.89 16.05 9.80
CA ASN A 597 2.64 16.77 10.08
C ASN A 597 1.58 16.31 9.09
N ASN A 598 0.58 15.58 9.58
CA ASN A 598 -0.50 15.02 8.76
C ASN A 598 -1.75 15.91 8.71
N THR A 599 -1.55 17.22 8.89
CA THR A 599 -2.60 18.25 8.81
C THR A 599 -2.23 19.30 7.76
N PRO A 600 -3.21 20.04 7.20
CA PRO A 600 -2.94 21.05 6.19
C PRO A 600 -2.29 22.34 6.73
N SER A 601 -2.29 22.54 8.04
CA SER A 601 -1.74 23.73 8.68
C SER A 601 -0.41 23.44 9.35
N PRO A 602 0.49 24.43 9.49
CA PRO A 602 1.70 24.27 10.30
C PRO A 602 1.35 23.85 11.72
N LEU A 603 2.16 22.97 12.29
CA LEU A 603 1.98 22.43 13.63
C LEU A 603 3.27 22.64 14.39
N THR A 604 3.19 23.29 15.55
CA THR A 604 4.29 23.42 16.51
C THR A 604 4.02 22.51 17.68
N ASP A 605 4.98 21.66 18.02
CA ASP A 605 4.83 20.69 19.11
C ASP A 605 6.08 20.61 19.98
N GLU A 606 5.90 20.27 21.25
CA GLU A 606 7.01 19.94 22.12
C GLU A 606 7.48 18.51 21.83
N ILE A 607 8.73 18.37 21.37
CA ILE A 607 9.36 17.06 21.16
C ILE A 607 10.38 16.85 22.27
N THR A 608 10.14 15.85 23.10
CA THR A 608 11.02 15.44 24.20
C THR A 608 11.62 14.07 23.91
N SER A 609 12.59 13.65 24.71
CA SER A 609 13.25 12.35 24.57
C SER A 609 13.38 11.65 25.91
N ALA A 610 13.53 10.33 25.85
CA ALA A 610 13.86 9.53 27.03
C ALA A 610 15.21 10.01 27.62
N PRO A 611 15.44 9.86 28.93
CA PRO A 611 16.59 10.46 29.62
C PRO A 611 17.96 10.11 29.02
N GLU A 612 18.07 8.94 28.39
CA GLU A 612 19.28 8.44 27.74
C GLU A 612 19.48 8.97 26.32
N TRP A 613 18.56 9.77 25.77
CA TRP A 613 18.65 10.38 24.44
C TRP A 613 18.59 11.89 24.53
N VAL A 614 19.45 12.56 23.77
CA VAL A 614 19.48 14.03 23.64
C VAL A 614 19.34 14.43 22.19
N PHE A 615 18.61 15.52 21.95
CA PHE A 615 18.56 16.14 20.62
C PHE A 615 19.96 16.60 20.21
N ASP A 616 20.41 16.17 19.03
CA ASP A 616 21.74 16.47 18.49
C ASP A 616 21.66 17.57 17.43
N SER A 617 20.79 17.40 16.43
CA SER A 617 20.66 18.35 15.33
C SER A 617 19.37 18.19 14.54
N MET A 618 18.93 19.27 13.89
CA MET A 618 17.94 19.22 12.82
C MET A 618 18.63 18.88 11.49
N VAL A 619 18.39 17.68 10.96
CA VAL A 619 18.94 17.26 9.65
C VAL A 619 18.18 17.91 8.51
N TRP A 620 16.85 18.01 8.64
CA TRP A 620 15.97 18.71 7.71
C TRP A 620 14.77 19.28 8.44
N GLY A 621 14.45 20.56 8.22
CA GLY A 621 13.29 21.22 8.80
C GLY A 621 13.61 22.63 9.28
N GLU A 622 12.65 23.26 9.93
CA GLU A 622 12.85 24.56 10.58
C GLU A 622 13.71 24.37 11.85
N PRO A 623 14.52 25.38 12.23
CA PRO A 623 15.22 25.33 13.50
C PRO A 623 14.21 25.25 14.66
N PRO A 624 14.58 24.62 15.79
CA PRO A 624 13.74 24.62 16.99
C PRO A 624 13.42 26.05 17.43
N VAL A 625 12.19 26.26 17.89
CA VAL A 625 11.74 27.51 18.54
C VAL A 625 11.83 27.35 20.07
N GLU A 626 11.68 28.45 20.81
CA GLU A 626 11.87 28.50 22.28
C GLU A 626 11.11 27.39 23.04
N HIS A 627 9.98 26.91 22.50
CA HIS A 627 9.14 25.88 23.10
C HIS A 627 8.64 24.81 22.11
N GLY A 628 9.46 24.39 21.13
CA GLY A 628 9.12 23.24 20.31
C GLY A 628 9.68 23.23 18.90
N PHE A 629 9.08 22.40 18.06
CA PHE A 629 9.45 22.18 16.67
C PHE A 629 8.27 22.47 15.77
N THR A 630 8.46 23.31 14.75
CA THR A 630 7.43 23.60 13.76
C THR A 630 7.64 22.73 12.52
N VAL A 631 6.60 21.99 12.15
CA VAL A 631 6.55 21.24 10.90
C VAL A 631 5.43 21.81 10.03
N GLN A 632 5.77 22.23 8.81
CA GLN A 632 4.82 22.77 7.86
C GLN A 632 3.71 21.76 7.52
N GLY A 633 2.53 22.26 7.14
CA GLY A 633 1.38 21.42 6.81
C GLY A 633 1.72 20.38 5.74
N ASN A 634 1.29 19.14 5.91
CA ASN A 634 1.53 18.04 4.97
C ASN A 634 3.02 17.86 4.59
N ALA A 635 3.94 18.16 5.51
CA ALA A 635 5.38 18.05 5.32
C ALA A 635 6.01 17.25 6.46
N GLY A 636 7.32 17.01 6.34
CA GLY A 636 8.10 16.32 7.35
C GLY A 636 9.42 17.02 7.68
N ALA A 637 9.97 16.63 8.83
CA ALA A 637 11.26 17.02 9.35
C ALA A 637 12.06 15.77 9.74
N ILE A 638 13.39 15.88 9.69
CA ILE A 638 14.32 14.83 10.07
C ILE A 638 15.14 15.35 11.24
N LEU A 639 14.91 14.74 12.40
CA LEU A 639 15.60 15.04 13.64
C LEU A 639 16.64 13.97 13.92
N LYS A 640 17.79 14.37 14.45
CA LYS A 640 18.83 13.45 14.92
C LYS A 640 18.96 13.56 16.42
N PHE A 641 18.95 12.41 17.07
CA PHE A 641 19.19 12.24 18.50
C PHE A 641 20.43 11.38 18.71
N ARG A 642 21.13 11.61 19.81
CA ARG A 642 22.26 10.79 20.24
C ARG A 642 22.07 10.31 21.67
N ARG A 643 22.68 9.18 21.98
CA ARG A 643 22.71 8.68 23.34
C ARG A 643 23.52 9.64 24.24
N ALA A 644 22.95 10.00 25.39
CA ALA A 644 23.65 10.76 26.41
C ALA A 644 24.86 9.95 26.89
N ARG A 645 26.03 10.58 26.92
CA ARG A 645 27.28 9.95 27.37
C ARG A 645 27.39 9.91 28.88
#